data_AF-A0A425C0F6-F1
#
_entry.id   AF-A0A425C0F6-F1
#
_cell.length_a   1.000
_cell.length_b   1.000
_cell.length_c   1.000
_cell.angle_alpha   90.00
_cell.angle_beta   90.00
_cell.angle_gamma   90.00
#
_symmetry.space_group_name_H-M   'P 1'
#
loop_
_entity.id
_entity.type
_entity.pdbx_description
1 polymer ?
#
loop_
_entity_poly.entity_id
_entity_poly.type
_entity_poly.pdbx_seq_one_letter_code
_entity_poly.pdbx_strand_id
1 'polypeptide(L)'
;MLILYGSQTGTTESFAKIVHSFATARGLSPRLVAADDFDHADLVHEDVIVFLTSTFYNGEFPSNFTRTWDYLQTTTAKFTTTKFAVFGLGNSATKSNFNNAGKQLDAQLEALGGERLVPLGLGDEQADSGHETSFRPWVQSLWVKLLGGHGKMTLPVQYGISYPTKDVESTPRTIPGFDAFRVVSNTLLTPVGYERPSYLLTLELPPRVTYELGDHIQVAHVNSDDLVLRLARRMHLDLSTTVHLSALANSTGLPTDPVKLQVLLRDHLDLSSPPSRSFLEGLSALCTDKKEATELEHLAEDMTAGNAYSQYVGTNPASRIPFTLVDVLELYPSIQVGLEHILGNVPILPPRYYSVCSSPLMLPRHVQIVYMVAKWQSSKSPLKTFTGAAAGYMSHLKTDALVTAQISRGYFKVPESLETPILGVALGTGISFFRALLQHRAYHQDHNAIVSKIRLYFGIRHASKDFLFQNELDTYVNRGLLELAPACSHDGASFVTPVTLIRDFPTSVAEYLDNQGVYFYCGIGGTIPEFHEAAIEAALQASHKSTLGSEMETVDEMKASGRWQIEAFSSCLDHENALQYQQKVQSKKEDTPISDVVGDCAMFCFQCGQTNQGIGCTKIGVCGKTPTVAALQDLLVDHLKHLSWYAHHIRVVDPDVTSLTEVDRFSLVALFSTLTNVNFDATRFVTFIQQTKAFTDTLSQEYATVCKAHGVTPRAVPWKRTDANVVDIEELVASGKKVGVLSRLRAGRNDALVGLQEMLVYGLKGLAAYTDHSFQFGNEKPEIYHFIHEAFAFLWSPEAGKVDKVVDMLMKCGQVNLTALALLHESNNTYGAQSPGIATSVPRPGKCILVSGHDLKMLHDVLEACASYKTDHGVHINVYTHGELLPAHGYPALRASPHLIGHFGAAWQRQSLEFAHFPGSILMTTNCLTQPKTEYKDRLFTAGAVGWQDIPHLEDGQYAPLLAKAVAGVGFTDADLKFNYPANPFVNTVEKYHVGWGSETVIGAAATVLQAVTDGHISRFYVIGGCDGYEGERSYYTDLAKALPDTSVVLTVGCGKFRINHLDMGTIGDTGIPRLLDLGQCNDSYSAVQIALALAQALQCGVNDLPLSIVLSWFEQKAVVVLLTLLSLGIRNIRVGPTVPAFLRPSIFKVLHEKFNLMAIGADVHQDIANMVGGDKTPTA
;
A
#
# COMPACT_ATOMS: atom_id res chain seq x y z
N MET A 1 22.15 5.24 -28.91
CA MET A 1 21.03 5.20 -27.94
C MET A 1 20.12 6.38 -28.23
N LEU A 2 18.85 6.11 -28.49
CA LEU A 2 17.81 7.11 -28.68
C LEU A 2 16.88 7.13 -27.46
N ILE A 3 16.45 8.31 -27.02
CA ILE A 3 15.50 8.53 -25.93
C ILE A 3 14.33 9.34 -26.50
N LEU A 4 13.14 8.75 -26.48
CA LEU A 4 11.91 9.39 -26.95
C LEU A 4 10.96 9.60 -25.77
N TYR A 5 10.32 10.77 -25.75
CA TYR A 5 9.37 11.08 -24.69
C TYR A 5 8.04 11.63 -25.19
N GLY A 6 6.97 11.33 -24.45
CA GLY A 6 5.64 11.91 -24.58
C GLY A 6 5.24 12.61 -23.29
N SER A 7 4.93 13.90 -23.34
CA SER A 7 4.60 14.70 -22.14
C SER A 7 3.54 15.74 -22.43
N GLN A 8 2.52 15.79 -21.56
CA GLN A 8 1.47 16.82 -21.63
C GLN A 8 1.84 18.07 -20.81
N THR A 9 2.47 17.87 -19.65
CA THR A 9 2.72 18.91 -18.64
C THR A 9 4.21 19.11 -18.33
N GLY A 10 5.11 18.41 -19.05
CA GLY A 10 6.56 18.50 -18.88
C GLY A 10 7.16 17.55 -17.84
N THR A 11 6.34 16.81 -17.08
CA THR A 11 6.85 15.83 -16.09
C THR A 11 7.66 14.72 -16.77
N THR A 12 7.10 14.04 -17.76
CA THR A 12 7.80 12.98 -18.51
C THR A 12 9.07 13.48 -19.18
N GLU A 13 9.05 14.70 -19.74
CA GLU A 13 10.22 15.34 -20.33
C GLU A 13 11.35 15.49 -19.30
N SER A 14 11.01 15.88 -18.07
CA SER A 14 11.97 16.02 -16.97
C SER A 14 12.64 14.67 -16.63
N PHE A 15 11.87 13.59 -16.53
CA PHE A 15 12.41 12.24 -16.36
C PHE A 15 13.30 11.81 -17.54
N ALA A 16 12.91 12.15 -18.77
CA ALA A 16 13.69 11.82 -19.96
C ALA A 16 15.04 12.58 -20.00
N LYS A 17 15.06 13.85 -19.56
CA LYS A 17 16.28 14.64 -19.38
C LYS A 17 17.21 14.06 -18.32
N ILE A 18 16.65 13.48 -17.25
CA ILE A 18 17.43 12.74 -16.24
C ILE A 18 18.12 11.53 -16.88
N VAL A 19 17.38 10.69 -17.62
CA VAL A 19 17.96 9.54 -18.35
C VAL A 19 19.04 9.98 -19.32
N HIS A 20 18.79 11.02 -20.12
CA HIS A 20 19.76 11.56 -21.09
C HIS A 20 21.05 12.05 -20.42
N SER A 21 20.93 12.80 -19.33
CA SER A 21 22.09 13.33 -18.61
C SER A 21 22.95 12.22 -18.03
N PHE A 22 22.33 11.16 -17.50
CA PHE A 22 23.07 10.01 -16.97
C PHE A 22 23.74 9.16 -18.03
N ALA A 23 23.10 8.97 -19.18
CA ALA A 23 23.73 8.33 -20.31
C ALA A 23 24.97 9.12 -20.76
N THR A 24 24.85 10.45 -20.87
CA THR A 24 25.96 11.35 -21.26
C THR A 24 27.12 11.31 -20.26
N ALA A 25 26.83 11.44 -18.97
CA ALA A 25 27.84 11.40 -17.90
C ALA A 25 28.59 10.06 -17.83
N ARG A 26 27.98 8.99 -18.36
CA ARG A 26 28.56 7.64 -18.42
C ARG A 26 29.23 7.32 -19.77
N GLY A 27 29.49 8.34 -20.58
CA GLY A 27 30.22 8.22 -21.84
C GLY A 27 29.39 7.69 -23.02
N LEU A 28 28.07 7.57 -22.87
CA LEU A 28 27.18 7.31 -24.01
C LEU A 28 26.95 8.61 -24.79
N SER A 29 26.62 8.47 -26.07
CA SER A 29 26.15 9.58 -26.92
C SER A 29 24.64 9.44 -27.17
N PRO A 30 23.78 9.73 -26.15
CA PRO A 30 22.34 9.63 -26.30
C PRO A 30 21.79 10.77 -27.17
N ARG A 31 20.67 10.52 -27.86
CA ARG A 31 19.83 11.57 -28.46
C ARG A 31 18.51 11.63 -27.71
N LEU A 32 18.07 12.81 -27.30
CA LEU A 32 16.79 13.05 -26.63
C LEU A 32 15.88 13.85 -27.56
N VAL A 33 14.71 13.31 -27.89
CA VAL A 33 13.78 13.90 -28.86
C VAL A 33 12.33 13.70 -28.36
N ALA A 34 11.44 14.67 -28.57
CA ALA A 34 10.01 14.39 -28.41
C ALA A 34 9.59 13.34 -29.45
N ALA A 35 8.73 12.40 -29.08
CA ALA A 35 8.48 11.23 -29.93
C ALA A 35 8.04 11.63 -31.35
N ASP A 36 7.08 12.56 -31.45
CA ASP A 36 6.53 13.03 -32.73
C ASP A 36 7.49 13.92 -33.56
N ASP A 37 8.63 14.35 -32.98
CA ASP A 37 9.64 15.14 -33.68
C ASP A 37 10.74 14.25 -34.32
N PHE A 38 10.76 12.95 -33.99
CA PHE A 38 11.64 11.96 -34.61
C PHE A 38 11.01 11.39 -35.89
N ASP A 39 11.82 11.11 -36.91
CA ASP A 39 11.33 10.42 -38.11
C ASP A 39 10.97 8.96 -37.75
N HIS A 40 9.68 8.68 -37.69
CA HIS A 40 9.17 7.38 -37.24
C HIS A 40 9.59 6.24 -38.17
N ALA A 41 9.92 6.51 -39.44
CA ALA A 41 10.42 5.49 -40.36
C ALA A 41 11.81 4.97 -39.96
N ASP A 42 12.62 5.79 -39.29
CA ASP A 42 13.99 5.45 -38.88
C ASP A 42 14.06 4.65 -37.58
N LEU A 43 12.94 4.50 -36.84
CA LEU A 43 12.91 3.80 -35.56
C LEU A 43 13.46 2.35 -35.65
N VAL A 44 13.22 1.67 -36.77
CA VAL A 44 13.67 0.28 -36.99
C VAL A 44 15.19 0.17 -37.14
N HIS A 45 15.88 1.28 -37.42
CA HIS A 45 17.34 1.32 -37.62
C HIS A 45 18.10 1.60 -36.32
N GLU A 46 17.40 1.85 -35.21
CA GLU A 46 18.02 2.10 -33.91
C GLU A 46 18.35 0.81 -33.16
N ASP A 47 19.58 0.72 -32.66
CA ASP A 47 20.02 -0.43 -31.84
C ASP A 47 19.41 -0.42 -30.44
N VAL A 48 19.24 0.78 -29.85
CA VAL A 48 18.75 0.95 -28.47
C VAL A 48 17.83 2.17 -28.39
N ILE A 49 16.57 1.95 -28.00
CA ILE A 49 15.57 3.01 -27.80
C ILE A 49 15.01 2.97 -26.36
N VAL A 50 14.94 4.11 -25.71
CA VAL A 50 14.29 4.26 -24.40
C VAL A 50 13.09 5.19 -24.53
N PHE A 51 11.91 4.69 -24.18
CA PHE A 51 10.66 5.43 -24.23
C PHE A 51 10.21 5.86 -22.84
N LEU A 52 9.79 7.12 -22.71
CA LEU A 52 9.10 7.60 -21.53
C LEU A 52 7.78 8.25 -21.96
N THR A 53 6.63 7.81 -21.43
CA THR A 53 5.34 8.40 -21.82
C THR A 53 4.38 8.49 -20.65
N SER A 54 3.65 9.60 -20.54
CA SER A 54 2.55 9.74 -19.58
C SER A 54 1.24 9.24 -20.16
N THR A 55 0.36 8.68 -19.33
CA THR A 55 -1.02 8.35 -19.73
C THR A 55 -1.97 9.48 -19.37
N PHE A 56 -2.77 9.95 -20.33
CA PHE A 56 -3.78 10.98 -20.09
C PHE A 56 -5.15 10.35 -19.78
N TYR A 57 -5.85 10.88 -18.77
CA TYR A 57 -7.08 10.40 -18.09
C TYR A 57 -7.82 9.18 -18.71
N ASN A 58 -8.26 9.26 -19.97
CA ASN A 58 -8.97 8.19 -20.68
C ASN A 58 -8.06 7.07 -21.25
N GLY A 59 -6.80 7.01 -20.85
CA GLY A 59 -5.82 6.05 -21.34
C GLY A 59 -5.04 6.50 -22.58
N GLU A 60 -5.16 7.76 -22.98
CA GLU A 60 -4.61 8.33 -24.22
C GLU A 60 -3.11 8.65 -24.12
N PHE A 61 -2.43 8.70 -25.27
CA PHE A 61 -1.05 9.19 -25.39
C PHE A 61 -1.02 10.74 -25.34
N PRO A 62 0.09 11.35 -24.90
CA PRO A 62 0.27 12.80 -24.95
C PRO A 62 0.30 13.32 -26.39
N SER A 63 -0.07 14.58 -26.59
CA SER A 63 -0.19 15.17 -27.93
C SER A 63 1.11 15.21 -28.74
N ASN A 64 2.28 15.09 -28.09
CA ASN A 64 3.58 14.99 -28.74
C ASN A 64 4.08 13.55 -28.93
N PHE A 65 3.19 12.56 -28.81
CA PHE A 65 3.47 11.14 -29.05
C PHE A 65 2.44 10.48 -29.98
N THR A 66 1.30 11.14 -30.23
CA THR A 66 0.18 10.56 -30.99
C THR A 66 0.58 10.05 -32.38
N ARG A 67 1.41 10.79 -33.14
CA ARG A 67 1.81 10.34 -34.49
C ARG A 67 2.75 9.14 -34.44
N THR A 68 3.68 9.12 -33.49
CA THR A 68 4.55 7.96 -33.26
C THR A 68 3.73 6.72 -32.89
N TRP A 69 2.71 6.89 -32.04
CA TRP A 69 1.83 5.79 -31.67
C TRP A 69 1.04 5.25 -32.87
N ASP A 70 0.42 6.12 -33.66
CA ASP A 70 -0.32 5.74 -34.87
C ASP A 70 0.56 4.95 -35.86
N TYR A 71 1.82 5.37 -36.03
CA TYR A 71 2.79 4.63 -36.84
C TYR A 71 3.09 3.24 -36.27
N LEU A 72 3.37 3.13 -34.97
CA LEU A 72 3.68 1.85 -34.33
C LEU A 72 2.50 0.86 -34.37
N GLN A 73 1.26 1.35 -34.40
CA GLN A 73 0.07 0.52 -34.55
C GLN A 73 -0.12 -0.02 -35.99
N THR A 74 0.36 0.70 -37.00
CA THR A 74 0.06 0.42 -38.41
C THR A 74 1.24 -0.11 -39.22
N THR A 75 2.47 0.02 -38.69
CA THR A 75 3.69 -0.39 -39.39
C THR A 75 3.83 -1.91 -39.55
N THR A 76 4.47 -2.33 -40.65
CA THR A 76 4.83 -3.74 -40.90
C THR A 76 6.31 -4.03 -40.62
N ALA A 77 7.08 -3.01 -40.21
CA ALA A 77 8.50 -3.14 -39.91
C ALA A 77 8.75 -4.08 -38.71
N LYS A 78 9.88 -4.80 -38.73
CA LYS A 78 10.28 -5.74 -37.67
C LYS A 78 11.47 -5.21 -36.88
N PHE A 79 11.31 -5.11 -35.57
CA PHE A 79 12.28 -4.51 -34.65
C PHE A 79 13.27 -5.54 -34.08
N THR A 80 13.56 -6.60 -34.84
CA THR A 80 14.30 -7.79 -34.35
C THR A 80 15.72 -7.52 -33.86
N THR A 81 16.33 -6.41 -34.29
CA THR A 81 17.67 -5.98 -33.85
C THR A 81 17.62 -4.86 -32.82
N THR A 82 16.44 -4.28 -32.56
CA THR A 82 16.25 -3.14 -31.67
C THR A 82 16.01 -3.62 -30.25
N LYS A 83 16.84 -3.11 -29.34
CA LYS A 83 16.65 -3.26 -27.90
C LYS A 83 15.88 -2.08 -27.35
N PHE A 84 14.89 -2.31 -26.49
CA PHE A 84 14.05 -1.23 -25.98
C PHE A 84 13.83 -1.28 -24.46
N ALA A 85 13.52 -0.12 -23.89
CA ALA A 85 13.01 0.00 -22.52
C ALA A 85 11.88 1.02 -22.50
N VAL A 86 10.83 0.77 -21.71
CA VAL A 86 9.68 1.68 -21.55
C VAL A 86 9.51 2.04 -20.08
N PHE A 87 9.33 3.33 -19.82
CA PHE A 87 8.86 3.84 -18.53
C PHE A 87 7.55 4.61 -18.72
N GLY A 88 6.47 4.06 -18.18
CA GLY A 88 5.18 4.73 -18.14
C GLY A 88 5.08 5.64 -16.91
N LEU A 89 4.50 6.82 -17.09
CA LEU A 89 4.00 7.65 -15.99
C LEU A 89 2.47 7.56 -16.01
N GLY A 90 1.89 7.03 -14.93
CA GLY A 90 0.45 6.86 -14.80
C GLY A 90 -0.01 7.14 -13.38
N ASN A 91 -1.32 7.21 -13.19
CA ASN A 91 -1.92 7.43 -11.89
C ASN A 91 -2.82 6.22 -11.58
N SER A 92 -2.50 5.43 -10.54
CA SER A 92 -3.23 4.19 -10.23
C SER A 92 -4.67 4.43 -9.80
N ALA A 93 -5.03 5.66 -9.44
CA ALA A 93 -6.43 6.05 -9.25
C ALA A 93 -7.25 5.82 -10.53
N THR A 94 -6.67 6.04 -11.72
CA THR A 94 -7.36 5.85 -13.01
C THR A 94 -7.64 4.37 -13.38
N LYS A 95 -7.41 3.41 -12.46
CA LYS A 95 -7.72 1.97 -12.56
C LYS A 95 -7.31 1.34 -13.89
N SER A 96 -8.27 1.09 -14.79
CA SER A 96 -8.06 0.48 -16.11
C SER A 96 -7.09 1.28 -16.97
N ASN A 97 -7.05 2.60 -16.78
CA ASN A 97 -6.17 3.50 -17.52
C ASN A 97 -4.80 3.69 -16.85
N PHE A 98 -4.53 3.05 -15.72
CA PHE A 98 -3.23 3.18 -15.05
C PHE A 98 -2.09 2.77 -15.97
N ASN A 99 -1.24 3.73 -16.34
CA ASN A 99 -0.11 3.53 -17.25
C ASN A 99 -0.50 2.92 -18.62
N ASN A 100 -1.75 3.09 -19.06
CA ASN A 100 -2.26 2.43 -20.25
C ASN A 100 -1.43 2.74 -21.51
N ALA A 101 -1.02 4.00 -21.71
CA ALA A 101 -0.15 4.36 -22.84
C ALA A 101 1.20 3.62 -22.79
N GLY A 102 1.84 3.55 -21.62
CA GLY A 102 3.11 2.83 -21.44
C GLY A 102 2.97 1.32 -21.62
N LYS A 103 1.88 0.72 -21.11
CA LYS A 103 1.57 -0.70 -21.27
C LYS A 103 1.30 -1.08 -22.72
N GLN A 104 0.52 -0.27 -23.44
CA GLN A 104 0.23 -0.47 -24.85
C GLN A 104 1.50 -0.35 -25.70
N LEU A 105 2.35 0.63 -25.41
CA LEU A 105 3.62 0.83 -26.10
C LEU A 105 4.58 -0.36 -25.91
N ASP A 106 4.77 -0.81 -24.68
CA ASP A 106 5.67 -1.94 -24.35
C ASP A 106 5.21 -3.25 -25.03
N ALA A 107 3.90 -3.55 -24.96
CA ALA A 107 3.33 -4.73 -25.61
C ALA A 107 3.46 -4.68 -27.14
N GLN A 108 3.27 -3.50 -27.74
CA GLN A 108 3.37 -3.34 -29.19
C GLN A 108 4.81 -3.50 -29.69
N LEU A 109 5.80 -2.97 -28.97
CA LEU A 109 7.22 -3.12 -29.33
C LEU A 109 7.68 -4.59 -29.27
N GLU A 110 7.19 -5.34 -28.29
CA GLU A 110 7.41 -6.79 -28.20
C GLU A 110 6.74 -7.55 -29.36
N ALA A 111 5.50 -7.19 -29.71
CA ALA A 111 4.79 -7.79 -30.86
C ALA A 111 5.48 -7.51 -32.21
N LEU A 112 6.16 -6.36 -32.33
CA LEU A 112 6.97 -6.00 -33.50
C LEU A 112 8.35 -6.69 -33.53
N GLY A 113 8.71 -7.44 -32.48
CA GLY A 113 9.92 -8.27 -32.40
C GLY A 113 11.10 -7.64 -31.66
N GLY A 114 10.92 -6.52 -30.97
CA GLY A 114 11.98 -5.87 -30.18
C GLY A 114 12.41 -6.68 -28.95
N GLU A 115 13.67 -6.53 -28.54
CA GLU A 115 14.21 -7.15 -27.33
C GLU A 115 14.10 -6.19 -26.13
N ARG A 116 13.39 -6.59 -25.08
CA ARG A 116 13.25 -5.78 -23.86
C ARG A 116 14.54 -5.78 -23.01
N LEU A 117 15.13 -4.62 -22.76
CA LEU A 117 16.36 -4.45 -21.95
C LEU A 117 16.12 -4.68 -20.46
N VAL A 118 15.05 -4.08 -19.95
CA VAL A 118 14.61 -4.13 -18.55
C VAL A 118 13.08 -4.21 -18.51
N PRO A 119 12.47 -4.81 -17.47
CA PRO A 119 11.02 -4.84 -17.34
C PRO A 119 10.39 -3.45 -17.46
N LEU A 120 9.16 -3.38 -18.02
CA LEU A 120 8.36 -2.15 -18.10
C LEU A 120 8.31 -1.47 -16.73
N GLY A 121 8.77 -0.22 -16.67
CA GLY A 121 8.64 0.59 -15.46
C GLY A 121 7.28 1.26 -15.42
N LEU A 122 6.57 1.10 -14.31
CA LEU A 122 5.24 1.68 -14.10
C LEU A 122 5.32 2.72 -12.97
N GLY A 123 5.63 3.96 -13.33
CA GLY A 123 5.58 5.09 -12.41
C GLY A 123 4.16 5.38 -12.00
N ASP A 124 3.91 5.49 -10.70
CA ASP A 124 2.60 5.80 -10.15
C ASP A 124 2.59 7.16 -9.45
N GLU A 125 1.74 8.08 -9.91
CA GLU A 125 1.53 9.37 -9.27
C GLU A 125 1.07 9.22 -7.82
N GLN A 126 0.36 8.13 -7.49
CA GLN A 126 -0.17 7.85 -6.15
C GLN A 126 0.82 7.13 -5.22
N ALA A 127 2.02 6.79 -5.70
CA ALA A 127 3.03 6.19 -4.82
C ALA A 127 3.65 7.25 -3.88
N ASP A 128 4.27 6.79 -2.78
CA ASP A 128 4.80 7.66 -1.70
C ASP A 128 5.79 8.75 -2.15
N SER A 129 6.42 8.61 -3.31
CA SER A 129 7.26 9.63 -3.96
C SER A 129 6.87 9.86 -5.41
N GLY A 130 5.59 9.65 -5.74
CA GLY A 130 5.07 9.69 -7.10
C GLY A 130 5.82 8.74 -8.03
N HIS A 131 6.00 9.15 -9.28
CA HIS A 131 6.64 8.30 -10.29
C HIS A 131 8.10 7.92 -9.95
N GLU A 132 8.79 8.68 -9.09
CA GLU A 132 10.17 8.37 -8.66
C GLU A 132 10.29 7.02 -7.98
N THR A 133 9.23 6.57 -7.27
CA THR A 133 9.21 5.27 -6.57
C THR A 133 9.55 4.11 -7.49
N SER A 134 8.99 4.10 -8.70
CA SER A 134 9.29 3.08 -9.70
C SER A 134 10.44 3.48 -10.64
N PHE A 135 10.65 4.79 -10.85
CA PHE A 135 11.67 5.29 -11.78
C PHE A 135 13.08 4.99 -11.31
N ARG A 136 13.39 5.22 -10.03
CA ARG A 136 14.74 4.99 -9.48
C ARG A 136 15.22 3.54 -9.65
N PRO A 137 14.50 2.49 -9.22
CA PRO A 137 14.94 1.12 -9.43
C PRO A 137 14.96 0.73 -10.91
N TRP A 138 14.03 1.26 -11.72
CA TRP A 138 14.00 1.01 -13.15
C TRP A 138 15.22 1.61 -13.87
N VAL A 139 15.56 2.87 -13.59
CA VAL A 139 16.69 3.56 -14.24
C VAL A 139 18.03 2.98 -13.78
N GLN A 140 18.14 2.54 -12.51
CA GLN A 140 19.31 1.78 -12.04
C GLN A 140 19.48 0.46 -12.80
N SER A 141 18.38 -0.29 -12.98
CA SER A 141 18.39 -1.54 -13.75
C SER A 141 18.80 -1.30 -15.21
N LEU A 142 18.32 -0.20 -15.80
CA LEU A 142 18.69 0.22 -17.15
C LEU A 142 20.20 0.45 -17.27
N TRP A 143 20.81 1.13 -16.29
CA TRP A 143 22.25 1.37 -16.29
C TRP A 143 23.08 0.11 -16.08
N VAL A 144 22.68 -0.77 -15.16
CA VAL A 144 23.34 -2.06 -14.96
C VAL A 144 23.32 -2.87 -16.26
N LYS A 145 22.19 -2.87 -16.97
CA LYS A 145 22.06 -3.58 -18.24
C LYS A 145 22.91 -2.98 -19.36
N LEU A 146 22.99 -1.65 -19.46
CA LEU A 146 23.73 -0.95 -20.52
C LEU A 146 25.25 -0.91 -20.27
N LEU A 147 25.69 -0.86 -19.01
CA LEU A 147 27.06 -0.47 -18.65
C LEU A 147 27.75 -1.40 -17.64
N GLY A 148 27.04 -2.34 -17.01
CA GLY A 148 27.64 -3.37 -16.16
C GLY A 148 28.04 -2.97 -14.74
N GLY A 149 27.59 -1.81 -14.20
CA GLY A 149 27.90 -1.42 -12.82
C GLY A 149 27.08 -0.25 -12.26
N HIS A 150 27.14 -0.07 -10.93
CA HIS A 150 26.51 1.03 -10.20
C HIS A 150 27.50 2.20 -10.05
N GLY A 151 27.35 3.25 -10.86
CA GLY A 151 28.10 4.51 -10.69
C GLY A 151 27.30 5.53 -9.89
N LYS A 152 27.93 6.22 -8.93
CA LYS A 152 27.33 7.34 -8.18
C LYS A 152 26.81 8.42 -9.12
N MET A 153 25.73 9.06 -8.70
CA MET A 153 25.09 10.14 -9.44
C MET A 153 25.89 11.44 -9.26
N THR A 154 26.41 12.02 -10.35
CA THR A 154 27.02 13.35 -10.33
C THR A 154 26.07 14.36 -10.97
N LEU A 155 26.09 15.61 -10.50
CA LEU A 155 25.32 16.67 -11.13
C LEU A 155 25.92 17.01 -12.50
N PRO A 156 25.18 16.83 -13.60
CA PRO A 156 25.67 17.17 -14.92
C PRO A 156 25.80 18.70 -15.07
N VAL A 157 26.88 19.15 -15.71
CA VAL A 157 26.99 20.54 -16.16
C VAL A 157 26.43 20.63 -17.58
N GLN A 158 25.34 21.38 -17.75
CA GLN A 158 24.63 21.49 -19.04
C GLN A 158 24.91 22.80 -19.78
N TYR A 159 25.47 23.79 -19.08
CA TYR A 159 25.76 25.10 -19.65
C TYR A 159 27.15 25.56 -19.23
N GLY A 160 27.95 25.96 -20.22
CA GLY A 160 29.15 26.76 -19.99
C GLY A 160 28.78 28.20 -19.71
N ILE A 161 29.53 28.87 -18.83
CA ILE A 161 29.28 30.25 -18.42
C ILE A 161 30.48 31.10 -18.83
N SER A 162 30.20 32.22 -19.47
CA SER A 162 31.17 33.26 -19.79
C SER A 162 30.67 34.62 -19.32
N TYR A 163 31.60 35.51 -19.00
CA TYR A 163 31.31 36.84 -18.45
C TYR A 163 31.69 37.90 -19.48
N PRO A 164 30.74 38.35 -20.32
CA PRO A 164 31.01 39.36 -21.34
C PRO A 164 31.34 40.71 -20.70
N THR A 165 32.22 41.48 -21.34
CA THR A 165 32.63 42.82 -20.89
C THR A 165 31.58 43.89 -21.15
N LYS A 166 30.62 43.63 -22.05
CA LYS A 166 29.53 44.55 -22.38
C LYS A 166 28.32 44.22 -21.51
N ASP A 167 27.89 45.21 -20.75
CA ASP A 167 26.70 45.09 -19.94
C ASP A 167 25.42 45.14 -20.80
N VAL A 168 24.41 44.34 -20.44
CA VAL A 168 23.10 44.36 -21.10
C VAL A 168 22.02 44.90 -20.17
N GLU A 169 20.99 45.51 -20.76
CA GLU A 169 19.80 45.92 -20.01
C GLU A 169 19.01 44.70 -19.52
N SER A 170 18.38 44.80 -18.35
CA SER A 170 17.52 43.76 -17.81
C SER A 170 16.17 43.76 -18.54
N THR A 171 16.05 42.95 -19.59
CA THR A 171 14.76 42.70 -20.24
C THR A 171 14.08 41.48 -19.61
N PRO A 172 12.75 41.53 -19.38
CA PRO A 172 11.99 40.36 -18.91
C PRO A 172 12.12 39.16 -19.87
N ARG A 173 11.94 37.96 -19.34
CA ARG A 173 11.91 36.73 -20.16
C ARG A 173 10.85 36.82 -21.25
N THR A 174 11.28 36.63 -22.49
CA THR A 174 10.39 36.41 -23.64
C THR A 174 10.08 34.93 -23.77
N ILE A 175 8.80 34.57 -23.85
CA ILE A 175 8.34 33.20 -24.07
C ILE A 175 7.67 33.13 -25.44
N PRO A 176 8.12 32.28 -26.37
CA PRO A 176 7.46 32.13 -27.67
C PRO A 176 5.97 31.82 -27.52
N GLY A 177 5.13 32.58 -28.23
CA GLY A 177 3.67 32.43 -28.19
C GLY A 177 2.95 33.17 -27.06
N PHE A 178 3.68 33.84 -26.16
CA PHE A 178 3.09 34.64 -25.07
C PHE A 178 3.09 36.13 -25.43
N ASP A 179 2.03 36.82 -25.02
CA ASP A 179 1.85 38.26 -25.17
C ASP A 179 1.81 38.96 -23.81
N ALA A 180 1.95 40.28 -23.81
CA ALA A 180 1.79 41.12 -22.62
C ALA A 180 0.32 41.54 -22.44
N PHE A 181 -0.31 41.12 -21.34
CA PHE A 181 -1.67 41.45 -20.96
C PHE A 181 -1.65 42.54 -19.89
N ARG A 182 -2.48 43.57 -20.04
CA ARG A 182 -2.56 44.65 -19.05
C ARG A 182 -3.54 44.28 -17.94
N VAL A 183 -3.12 44.42 -16.69
CA VAL A 183 -3.97 44.21 -15.51
C VAL A 183 -4.95 45.36 -15.38
N VAL A 184 -6.24 45.08 -15.49
CA VAL A 184 -7.30 46.07 -15.26
C VAL A 184 -7.65 46.14 -13.78
N SER A 185 -7.84 44.98 -13.14
CA SER A 185 -8.15 44.90 -11.71
C SER A 185 -7.76 43.55 -11.14
N ASN A 186 -7.41 43.51 -9.86
CA ASN A 186 -7.13 42.29 -9.11
C ASN A 186 -7.87 42.36 -7.77
N THR A 187 -9.10 41.84 -7.74
CA THR A 187 -10.06 42.09 -6.65
C THR A 187 -10.10 40.90 -5.70
N LEU A 188 -9.88 41.13 -4.40
CA LEU A 188 -10.07 40.10 -3.37
C LEU A 188 -11.57 39.78 -3.24
N LEU A 189 -11.94 38.51 -3.44
CA LEU A 189 -13.33 38.03 -3.37
C LEU A 189 -13.71 37.51 -1.98
N THR A 190 -12.72 37.11 -1.18
CA THR A 190 -12.92 36.55 0.17
C THR A 190 -12.69 37.61 1.25
N PRO A 191 -13.19 37.44 2.49
CA PRO A 191 -12.93 38.37 3.58
C PRO A 191 -11.43 38.57 3.85
N VAL A 192 -11.05 39.79 4.21
CA VAL A 192 -9.67 40.12 4.63
C VAL A 192 -9.29 39.25 5.83
N GLY A 193 -8.10 38.64 5.77
CA GLY A 193 -7.60 37.75 6.83
C GLY A 193 -8.08 36.30 6.72
N TYR A 194 -8.89 35.95 5.71
CA TYR A 194 -9.18 34.55 5.42
C TYR A 194 -7.91 33.81 4.99
N GLU A 195 -7.69 32.60 5.51
CA GLU A 195 -6.49 31.79 5.30
C GLU A 195 -6.26 31.36 3.83
N ARG A 196 -7.31 31.43 2.99
CA ARG A 196 -7.27 31.07 1.58
C ARG A 196 -7.80 32.23 0.73
N PRO A 197 -7.05 33.34 0.60
CA PRO A 197 -7.54 34.49 -0.13
C PRO A 197 -7.71 34.13 -1.61
N SER A 198 -8.90 34.40 -2.14
CA SER A 198 -9.22 34.21 -3.56
C SER A 198 -9.42 35.55 -4.24
N TYR A 199 -8.90 35.68 -5.45
CA TYR A 199 -8.89 36.92 -6.21
C TYR A 199 -9.50 36.73 -7.59
N LEU A 200 -10.22 37.74 -8.07
CA LEU A 200 -10.61 37.89 -9.46
C LEU A 200 -9.61 38.82 -10.16
N LEU A 201 -8.81 38.26 -11.06
CA LEU A 201 -7.92 39.03 -11.94
C LEU A 201 -8.63 39.27 -13.27
N THR A 202 -8.73 40.55 -13.66
CA THR A 202 -9.21 40.97 -14.97
C THR A 202 -8.04 41.50 -15.78
N LEU A 203 -7.84 40.91 -16.96
CA LEU A 203 -6.79 41.27 -17.90
C LEU A 203 -7.41 41.81 -19.19
N GLU A 204 -6.82 42.86 -19.74
CA GLU A 204 -7.14 43.34 -21.08
C GLU A 204 -6.42 42.48 -22.13
N LEU A 205 -7.17 42.03 -23.13
CA LEU A 205 -6.64 41.25 -24.24
C LEU A 205 -5.79 42.12 -25.17
N PRO A 206 -4.64 41.62 -25.64
CA PRO A 206 -3.91 42.25 -26.75
C PRO A 206 -4.79 42.41 -28.01
N PRO A 207 -4.49 43.35 -28.93
CA PRO A 207 -5.35 43.67 -30.08
C PRO A 207 -5.77 42.47 -30.95
N ARG A 208 -4.90 41.45 -31.08
CA ARG A 208 -5.10 40.29 -31.96
C ARG A 208 -5.51 39.01 -31.23
N VAL A 209 -5.57 39.04 -29.90
CA VAL A 209 -5.89 37.88 -29.10
C VAL A 209 -7.39 37.85 -28.85
N THR A 210 -7.98 36.68 -29.06
CA THR A 210 -9.38 36.36 -28.73
C THR A 210 -9.38 35.04 -27.96
N TYR A 211 -10.52 34.70 -27.34
CA TYR A 211 -10.69 33.45 -26.63
C TYR A 211 -12.12 32.93 -26.84
N GLU A 212 -12.27 31.62 -26.70
CA GLU A 212 -13.55 30.92 -26.77
C GLU A 212 -14.03 30.52 -25.37
N LEU A 213 -15.31 30.16 -25.27
CA LEU A 213 -15.87 29.69 -24.03
C LEU A 213 -15.22 28.35 -23.63
N GLY A 214 -14.71 28.27 -22.41
CA GLY A 214 -14.05 27.07 -21.89
C GLY A 214 -12.53 27.09 -22.04
N ASP A 215 -11.96 28.12 -22.68
CA ASP A 215 -10.51 28.26 -22.81
C ASP A 215 -9.79 28.43 -21.48
N HIS A 216 -8.48 28.18 -21.52
CA HIS A 216 -7.55 28.49 -20.44
C HIS A 216 -6.69 29.69 -20.79
N ILE A 217 -6.13 30.29 -19.75
CA ILE A 217 -4.99 31.19 -19.87
C ILE A 217 -3.79 30.60 -19.12
N GLN A 218 -2.64 30.62 -19.78
CA GLN A 218 -1.36 30.30 -19.19
C GLN A 218 -0.71 31.60 -18.73
N VAL A 219 -0.48 31.74 -17.43
CA VAL A 219 0.18 32.91 -16.86
C VAL A 219 1.63 32.55 -16.55
N ALA A 220 2.57 33.26 -17.18
CA ALA A 220 3.97 33.18 -16.81
C ALA A 220 4.18 33.93 -15.49
N HIS A 221 4.95 33.33 -14.60
CA HIS A 221 5.24 33.87 -13.28
C HIS A 221 6.74 33.86 -13.03
N VAL A 222 7.15 34.59 -12.00
CA VAL A 222 8.55 34.76 -11.61
C VAL A 222 8.74 34.41 -10.15
N ASN A 223 9.97 34.08 -9.76
CA ASN A 223 10.32 33.90 -8.36
C ASN A 223 10.16 35.22 -7.59
N SER A 224 9.92 35.13 -6.28
CA SER A 224 9.95 36.31 -5.42
C SER A 224 11.37 36.87 -5.32
N ASP A 225 11.48 38.19 -5.19
CA ASP A 225 12.78 38.86 -5.01
C ASP A 225 13.51 38.33 -3.77
N ASP A 226 12.78 38.00 -2.69
CA ASP A 226 13.35 37.40 -1.47
C ASP A 226 14.07 36.07 -1.76
N LEU A 227 13.45 35.19 -2.55
CA LEU A 227 14.02 33.88 -2.87
C LEU A 227 15.29 34.01 -3.72
N VAL A 228 15.27 34.93 -4.70
CA VAL A 228 16.43 35.24 -5.55
C VAL A 228 17.57 35.85 -4.72
N LEU A 229 17.26 36.78 -3.81
CA LEU A 229 18.25 37.42 -2.93
C LEU A 229 18.85 36.44 -1.92
N ARG A 230 18.07 35.47 -1.42
CA ARG A 230 18.58 34.41 -0.54
C ARG A 230 19.55 33.49 -1.28
N LEU A 231 19.21 33.04 -2.48
CA LEU A 231 20.10 32.22 -3.30
C LEU A 231 21.40 32.97 -3.65
N ALA A 232 21.28 34.23 -4.10
CA ALA A 232 22.43 35.05 -4.45
C ALA A 232 23.39 35.24 -3.27
N ARG A 233 22.85 35.49 -2.06
CA ARG A 233 23.66 35.57 -0.84
C ARG A 233 24.34 34.24 -0.51
N ARG A 234 23.63 33.11 -0.62
CA ARG A 234 24.15 31.78 -0.31
C ARG A 234 25.26 31.33 -1.28
N MET A 235 25.17 31.75 -2.54
CA MET A 235 26.14 31.40 -3.60
C MET A 235 27.15 32.52 -3.88
N HIS A 236 27.12 33.63 -3.14
CA HIS A 236 27.97 34.80 -3.35
C HIS A 236 27.90 35.38 -4.78
N LEU A 237 26.70 35.42 -5.36
CA LEU A 237 26.45 35.95 -6.70
C LEU A 237 26.12 37.44 -6.66
N ASP A 238 26.72 38.20 -7.57
CA ASP A 238 26.31 39.57 -7.85
C ASP A 238 25.22 39.57 -8.94
N LEU A 239 23.98 39.86 -8.52
CA LEU A 239 22.80 39.87 -9.39
C LEU A 239 22.89 40.87 -10.54
N SER A 240 23.75 41.89 -10.43
CA SER A 240 23.98 42.86 -11.50
C SER A 240 24.92 42.35 -12.59
N THR A 241 25.57 41.21 -12.38
CA THR A 241 26.50 40.60 -13.35
C THR A 241 25.75 40.12 -14.59
N THR A 242 26.31 40.42 -15.76
CA THR A 242 25.88 39.85 -17.04
C THR A 242 26.62 38.54 -17.28
N VAL A 243 25.88 37.49 -17.65
CA VAL A 243 26.41 36.18 -18.05
C VAL A 243 25.97 35.82 -19.46
N HIS A 244 26.80 35.06 -20.16
CA HIS A 244 26.48 34.47 -21.46
C HIS A 244 26.63 32.95 -21.36
N LEU A 245 25.56 32.24 -21.73
CA LEU A 245 25.43 30.79 -21.58
C LEU A 245 25.71 30.09 -22.91
N SER A 246 26.63 29.13 -22.91
CA SER A 246 26.83 28.20 -24.02
C SER A 246 26.22 26.86 -23.67
N ALA A 247 25.13 26.47 -24.34
CA ALA A 247 24.55 25.15 -24.18
C ALA A 247 25.58 24.05 -24.48
N LEU A 248 25.73 23.09 -23.57
CA LEU A 248 26.53 21.90 -23.78
C LEU A 248 25.59 20.78 -24.26
N ALA A 249 26.01 20.03 -25.29
CA ALA A 249 25.18 19.03 -25.97
C ALA A 249 23.83 19.60 -26.46
N ASN A 250 22.72 18.87 -26.31
CA ASN A 250 21.37 19.27 -26.75
C ASN A 250 20.58 20.03 -25.67
N SER A 251 21.25 20.74 -24.77
CA SER A 251 20.59 21.49 -23.69
C SER A 251 19.84 22.70 -24.26
N THR A 252 18.54 22.80 -23.97
CA THR A 252 17.67 23.88 -24.47
C THR A 252 16.85 24.51 -23.34
N GLY A 253 16.36 25.72 -23.57
CA GLY A 253 15.37 26.39 -22.72
C GLY A 253 15.88 27.56 -21.87
N LEU A 254 17.20 27.68 -21.68
CA LEU A 254 17.82 28.90 -21.12
C LEU A 254 18.28 29.85 -22.24
N PRO A 255 18.34 31.17 -21.99
CA PRO A 255 18.75 32.14 -23.00
C PRO A 255 20.23 31.94 -23.35
N THR A 256 20.54 31.93 -24.65
CA THR A 256 21.91 31.91 -25.16
C THR A 256 22.48 33.31 -25.34
N ASP A 257 21.64 34.33 -25.50
CA ASP A 257 22.08 35.72 -25.52
C ASP A 257 22.54 36.17 -24.12
N PRO A 258 23.45 37.16 -24.01
CA PRO A 258 23.86 37.69 -22.72
C PRO A 258 22.66 38.17 -21.88
N VAL A 259 22.63 37.76 -20.61
CA VAL A 259 21.51 38.00 -19.68
C VAL A 259 22.04 38.36 -18.29
N LYS A 260 21.31 39.22 -17.57
CA LYS A 260 21.60 39.54 -16.17
C LYS A 260 21.28 38.36 -15.26
N LEU A 261 22.16 38.06 -14.29
CA LEU A 261 21.93 36.99 -13.32
C LEU A 261 20.59 37.14 -12.59
N GLN A 262 20.19 38.38 -12.26
CA GLN A 262 18.88 38.66 -11.69
C GLN A 262 17.74 38.11 -12.55
N VAL A 263 17.75 38.37 -13.86
CA VAL A 263 16.70 37.93 -14.79
C VAL A 263 16.74 36.42 -14.94
N LEU A 264 17.93 35.83 -15.06
CA LEU A 264 18.10 34.39 -15.18
C LEU A 264 17.51 33.63 -13.97
N LEU A 265 17.85 34.07 -12.75
CA LEU A 265 17.36 33.42 -11.52
C LEU A 265 15.90 33.74 -11.23
N ARG A 266 15.41 34.94 -11.56
CA ARG A 266 14.05 35.37 -11.26
C ARG A 266 13.02 34.86 -12.27
N ASP A 267 13.34 34.88 -13.56
CA ASP A 267 12.36 34.71 -14.64
C ASP A 267 12.47 33.34 -15.35
N HIS A 268 13.63 32.68 -15.27
CA HIS A 268 13.87 31.42 -15.99
C HIS A 268 13.86 30.17 -15.11
N LEU A 269 14.46 30.17 -13.93
CA LEU A 269 14.61 28.95 -13.10
C LEU A 269 13.52 28.84 -12.04
N ASP A 270 12.96 27.65 -11.81
CA ASP A 270 12.01 27.41 -10.72
C ASP A 270 12.76 27.15 -9.41
N LEU A 271 12.95 28.22 -8.63
CA LEU A 271 13.61 28.14 -7.33
C LEU A 271 12.62 27.78 -6.22
N SER A 272 11.32 27.78 -6.52
CA SER A 272 10.23 27.72 -5.54
C SER A 272 9.72 26.31 -5.29
N SER A 273 9.90 25.42 -6.26
CA SER A 273 9.55 24.01 -6.12
C SER A 273 10.53 23.26 -5.22
N PRO A 274 10.07 22.23 -4.49
CA PRO A 274 10.96 21.35 -3.77
C PRO A 274 11.97 20.67 -4.71
N PRO A 275 13.25 20.59 -4.31
CA PRO A 275 14.26 19.90 -5.12
C PRO A 275 13.94 18.40 -5.17
N SER A 276 14.08 17.79 -6.34
CA SER A 276 13.86 16.35 -6.49
C SER A 276 14.88 15.56 -5.66
N ARG A 277 14.50 14.35 -5.23
CA ARG A 277 15.43 13.42 -4.54
C ARG A 277 16.70 13.17 -5.35
N SER A 278 16.57 13.02 -6.66
CA SER A 278 17.71 12.85 -7.55
C SER A 278 18.63 14.08 -7.56
N PHE A 279 18.08 15.28 -7.44
CA PHE A 279 18.88 16.49 -7.30
C PHE A 279 19.57 16.57 -5.93
N LEU A 280 18.88 16.17 -4.85
CA LEU A 280 19.48 16.06 -3.50
C LEU A 280 20.67 15.09 -3.45
N GLU A 281 20.52 13.90 -4.07
CA GLU A 281 21.62 12.92 -4.19
C GLU A 281 22.79 13.48 -5.00
N GLY A 282 22.54 14.26 -6.04
CA GLY A 282 23.62 14.93 -6.76
C GLY A 282 24.32 16.03 -5.93
N LEU A 283 23.56 16.77 -5.12
CA LEU A 283 24.11 17.79 -4.23
C LEU A 283 24.96 17.19 -3.10
N SER A 284 24.67 15.96 -2.67
CA SER A 284 25.45 15.30 -1.61
C SER A 284 26.89 15.05 -2.04
N ALA A 285 27.10 14.75 -3.33
CA ALA A 285 28.42 14.59 -3.92
C ALA A 285 29.25 15.89 -3.92
N LEU A 286 28.62 17.05 -3.74
CA LEU A 286 29.27 18.36 -3.65
C LEU A 286 29.49 18.84 -2.21
N CYS A 287 29.11 18.05 -1.21
CA CYS A 287 29.34 18.39 0.19
C CYS A 287 30.82 18.24 0.57
N THR A 288 31.37 19.25 1.23
CA THR A 288 32.71 19.19 1.85
C THR A 288 32.70 18.54 3.23
N ASP A 289 31.55 18.60 3.92
CA ASP A 289 31.32 17.90 5.18
C ASP A 289 30.70 16.53 4.89
N LYS A 290 31.34 15.47 5.40
CA LYS A 290 30.88 14.09 5.17
C LYS A 290 29.56 13.77 5.87
N LYS A 291 29.29 14.39 7.02
CA LYS A 291 28.04 14.18 7.76
C LYS A 291 26.87 14.81 7.02
N GLU A 292 27.03 16.05 6.54
CA GLU A 292 26.02 16.69 5.69
C GLU A 292 25.80 15.91 4.39
N ALA A 293 26.87 15.39 3.77
CA ALA A 293 26.78 14.53 2.59
C ALA A 293 25.89 13.30 2.87
N THR A 294 26.16 12.58 3.96
CA THR A 294 25.40 11.38 4.34
C THR A 294 23.95 11.72 4.72
N GLU A 295 23.70 12.83 5.41
CA GLU A 295 22.33 13.26 5.73
C GLU A 295 21.53 13.58 4.47
N LEU A 296 22.16 14.22 3.48
CA LEU A 296 21.52 14.54 2.20
C LEU A 296 21.33 13.30 1.31
N GLU A 297 22.29 12.35 1.33
CA GLU A 297 22.15 11.02 0.71
C GLU A 297 20.95 10.27 1.33
N HIS A 298 20.86 10.19 2.66
CA HIS A 298 19.72 9.58 3.34
C HIS A 298 18.41 10.28 3.00
N LEU A 299 18.38 11.62 2.98
CA LEU A 299 17.19 12.38 2.61
C LEU A 299 16.73 12.08 1.18
N ALA A 300 17.67 11.84 0.26
CA ALA A 300 17.38 11.46 -1.12
C ALA A 300 16.92 10.00 -1.25
N GLU A 301 17.60 9.07 -0.57
CA GLU A 301 17.44 7.62 -0.74
C GLU A 301 16.32 7.01 0.11
N ASP A 302 15.93 7.64 1.22
CA ASP A 302 14.92 7.09 2.12
C ASP A 302 13.52 7.17 1.50
N MET A 303 13.04 6.01 1.04
CA MET A 303 11.72 5.83 0.42
C MET A 303 10.66 5.30 1.39
N THR A 304 10.94 5.24 2.71
CA THR A 304 9.98 4.75 3.71
C THR A 304 8.78 5.70 3.83
N ALA A 305 7.56 5.19 4.04
CA ALA A 305 6.40 6.06 4.27
C ALA A 305 6.64 6.93 5.52
N GLY A 306 6.42 8.25 5.42
CA GLY A 306 6.68 9.18 6.54
C GLY A 306 8.14 9.61 6.75
N ASN A 307 9.05 9.24 5.82
CA ASN A 307 10.45 9.65 5.82
C ASN A 307 10.64 11.18 5.91
N ALA A 308 11.86 11.61 6.26
CA ALA A 308 12.19 13.03 6.43
C ALA A 308 11.86 13.89 5.20
N TYR A 309 12.09 13.39 3.98
CA TYR A 309 11.75 14.12 2.75
C TYR A 309 10.23 14.34 2.62
N SER A 310 9.43 13.31 2.90
CA SER A 310 7.96 13.41 2.91
C SER A 310 7.42 14.38 3.96
N GLN A 311 8.15 14.63 5.06
CA GLN A 311 7.78 15.68 6.02
C GLN A 311 8.00 17.08 5.46
N TYR A 312 9.00 17.26 4.60
CA TYR A 312 9.29 18.53 3.93
C TYR A 312 8.33 18.80 2.77
N VAL A 313 8.01 17.79 1.97
CA VAL A 313 7.11 17.95 0.80
C VAL A 313 5.62 17.69 1.12
N GLY A 314 5.35 17.17 2.32
CA GLY A 314 4.04 16.81 2.88
C GLY A 314 3.05 17.97 3.07
N THR A 315 1.75 17.67 3.13
CA THR A 315 0.73 18.68 3.51
C THR A 315 0.38 18.71 4.99
N ASN A 316 0.89 17.79 5.81
CA ASN A 316 0.58 17.75 7.24
C ASN A 316 0.92 19.12 7.88
N PRO A 317 -0.08 19.89 8.34
CA PRO A 317 0.15 21.23 8.87
C PRO A 317 1.07 21.25 10.10
N ALA A 318 1.15 20.14 10.85
CA ALA A 318 1.94 20.03 12.07
C ALA A 318 3.43 19.77 11.81
N SER A 319 3.79 19.19 10.66
CA SER A 319 5.17 18.82 10.34
C SER A 319 5.76 19.54 9.12
N ARG A 320 4.92 20.09 8.23
CA ARG A 320 5.38 20.74 6.99
C ARG A 320 6.24 21.97 7.24
N ILE A 321 7.30 22.12 6.44
CA ILE A 321 8.21 23.28 6.46
C ILE A 321 8.46 23.66 5.00
N PRO A 322 8.53 24.96 4.62
CA PRO A 322 8.94 25.34 3.28
C PRO A 322 10.32 24.73 2.96
N PHE A 323 10.41 24.01 1.84
CA PHE A 323 11.59 23.22 1.48
C PHE A 323 11.92 23.40 0.00
N THR A 324 12.56 24.53 -0.33
CA THR A 324 13.06 24.86 -1.66
C THR A 324 14.53 24.48 -1.83
N LEU A 325 15.08 24.56 -3.04
CA LEU A 325 16.53 24.46 -3.26
C LEU A 325 17.30 25.43 -2.35
N VAL A 326 16.81 26.65 -2.21
CA VAL A 326 17.46 27.68 -1.39
C VAL A 326 17.48 27.27 0.08
N ASP A 327 16.37 26.69 0.57
CA ASP A 327 16.32 26.15 1.93
C ASP A 327 17.31 24.99 2.12
N VAL A 328 17.48 24.11 1.14
CA VAL A 328 18.48 23.01 1.19
C VAL A 328 19.90 23.59 1.27
N LEU A 329 20.25 24.53 0.41
CA LEU A 329 21.60 25.12 0.43
C LEU A 329 21.87 25.86 1.75
N GLU A 330 20.87 26.50 2.35
CA GLU A 330 20.98 27.14 3.65
C GLU A 330 21.08 26.13 4.81
N LEU A 331 20.37 25.01 4.75
CA LEU A 331 20.42 23.92 5.74
C LEU A 331 21.74 23.16 5.71
N TYR A 332 22.34 23.01 4.53
CA TYR A 332 23.58 22.27 4.29
C TYR A 332 24.66 23.21 3.73
N PRO A 333 25.31 24.03 4.60
CA PRO A 333 26.28 25.02 4.18
C PRO A 333 27.56 24.44 3.56
N SER A 334 27.87 23.16 3.79
CA SER A 334 29.07 22.52 3.24
C SER A 334 28.99 22.21 1.74
N ILE A 335 27.79 22.28 1.14
CA ILE A 335 27.56 22.11 -0.30
C ILE A 335 28.35 23.17 -1.07
N GLN A 336 29.31 22.71 -1.89
CA GLN A 336 30.09 23.50 -2.83
C GLN A 336 29.47 23.42 -4.23
N VAL A 337 28.35 24.13 -4.42
CA VAL A 337 27.63 24.18 -5.70
C VAL A 337 27.98 25.45 -6.47
N GLY A 338 28.40 25.29 -7.72
CA GLY A 338 28.62 26.39 -8.66
C GLY A 338 27.36 26.75 -9.45
N LEU A 339 27.35 27.91 -10.09
CA LEU A 339 26.20 28.34 -10.92
C LEU A 339 25.94 27.35 -12.05
N GLU A 340 26.99 26.81 -12.67
CA GLU A 340 26.94 25.81 -13.74
C GLU A 340 26.26 24.48 -13.33
N HIS A 341 26.24 24.18 -12.03
CA HIS A 341 25.52 23.03 -11.48
C HIS A 341 24.03 23.35 -11.25
N ILE A 342 23.67 24.62 -10.99
CA ILE A 342 22.28 25.06 -10.91
C ILE A 342 21.66 25.11 -12.30
N LEU A 343 22.41 25.61 -13.28
CA LEU A 343 21.97 25.72 -14.67
C LEU A 343 21.77 24.33 -15.28
N GLY A 344 20.51 24.00 -15.59
CA GLY A 344 20.13 22.74 -16.22
C GLY A 344 19.75 21.60 -15.26
N ASN A 345 20.02 21.75 -13.95
CA ASN A 345 19.51 20.84 -12.92
C ASN A 345 18.30 21.40 -12.17
N VAL A 346 18.13 22.73 -12.17
CA VAL A 346 16.89 23.37 -11.73
C VAL A 346 15.91 23.47 -12.92
N PRO A 347 14.64 23.05 -12.76
CA PRO A 347 13.63 23.18 -13.80
C PRO A 347 13.44 24.63 -14.24
N ILE A 348 12.96 24.81 -15.47
CA ILE A 348 12.55 26.13 -15.96
C ILE A 348 11.17 26.46 -15.40
N LEU A 349 10.95 27.71 -14.98
CA LEU A 349 9.64 28.20 -14.52
C LEU A 349 8.56 27.91 -15.57
N PRO A 350 7.58 27.04 -15.27
CA PRO A 350 6.51 26.73 -16.20
C PRO A 350 5.39 27.78 -16.10
N PRO A 351 4.74 28.14 -17.20
CA PRO A 351 3.48 28.88 -17.15
C PRO A 351 2.41 28.10 -16.38
N ARG A 352 1.57 28.80 -15.61
CA ARG A 352 0.46 28.17 -14.86
C ARG A 352 -0.87 28.36 -15.55
N TYR A 353 -1.60 27.26 -15.74
CA TYR A 353 -2.93 27.24 -16.34
C TYR A 353 -4.01 27.69 -15.36
N TYR A 354 -4.95 28.49 -15.86
CA TYR A 354 -6.16 28.91 -15.18
C TYR A 354 -7.34 28.87 -16.14
N SER A 355 -8.48 28.34 -15.69
CA SER A 355 -9.73 28.36 -16.45
C SER A 355 -10.24 29.79 -16.57
N VAL A 356 -10.60 30.17 -17.79
CA VAL A 356 -11.21 31.47 -18.03
C VAL A 356 -12.57 31.52 -17.33
N CYS A 357 -12.77 32.59 -16.58
CA CYS A 357 -13.89 32.84 -15.68
C CYS A 357 -14.92 33.81 -16.29
N SER A 358 -14.76 34.19 -17.56
CA SER A 358 -15.62 35.14 -18.29
C SER A 358 -16.09 34.59 -19.64
N SER A 359 -17.26 35.04 -20.10
CA SER A 359 -17.72 34.77 -21.48
C SER A 359 -17.14 35.79 -22.46
N PRO A 360 -16.64 35.37 -23.65
CA PRO A 360 -16.16 36.29 -24.68
C PRO A 360 -17.27 37.16 -25.27
N LEU A 361 -18.54 36.76 -25.15
CA LEU A 361 -19.69 37.56 -25.58
C LEU A 361 -19.99 38.72 -24.61
N MET A 362 -19.69 38.54 -23.33
CA MET A 362 -19.90 39.56 -22.31
C MET A 362 -18.69 40.48 -22.18
N LEU A 363 -17.48 39.92 -22.30
CA LEU A 363 -16.22 40.64 -22.20
C LEU A 363 -15.33 40.34 -23.43
N PRO A 364 -15.60 40.95 -24.61
CA PRO A 364 -14.87 40.63 -25.84
C PRO A 364 -13.43 41.14 -25.86
N ARG A 365 -13.10 42.11 -24.99
CA ARG A 365 -11.77 42.72 -24.88
C ARG A 365 -11.07 42.42 -23.55
N HIS A 366 -11.70 41.65 -22.68
CA HIS A 366 -11.16 41.32 -21.36
C HIS A 366 -11.32 39.83 -21.07
N VAL A 367 -10.35 39.28 -20.36
CA VAL A 367 -10.41 37.91 -19.84
C VAL A 367 -10.32 37.98 -18.32
N GLN A 368 -11.17 37.21 -17.64
CA GLN A 368 -11.14 37.11 -16.18
C GLN A 368 -10.68 35.73 -15.76
N ILE A 369 -9.92 35.66 -14.66
CA ILE A 369 -9.61 34.41 -13.98
C ILE A 369 -9.82 34.57 -12.48
N VAL A 370 -10.26 33.49 -11.83
CA VAL A 370 -10.25 33.40 -10.38
C VAL A 370 -9.18 32.44 -9.92
N TYR A 371 -8.40 32.85 -8.93
CA TYR A 371 -7.32 32.05 -8.37
C TYR A 371 -7.28 32.18 -6.85
N MET A 372 -6.78 31.15 -6.19
CA MET A 372 -6.62 31.08 -4.74
C MET A 372 -5.12 31.04 -4.40
N VAL A 373 -4.69 31.86 -3.44
CA VAL A 373 -3.31 31.84 -2.95
C VAL A 373 -3.21 30.85 -1.79
N ALA A 374 -2.44 29.79 -1.97
CA ALA A 374 -2.07 28.90 -0.88
C ALA A 374 -0.98 29.59 -0.03
N LYS A 375 -1.34 29.99 1.18
CA LYS A 375 -0.43 30.62 2.13
C LYS A 375 -0.52 29.91 3.48
N TRP A 376 0.62 29.50 4.03
CA TRP A 376 0.67 28.85 5.33
C TRP A 376 2.00 29.09 6.03
N GLN A 377 1.99 28.98 7.36
CA GLN A 377 3.19 29.04 8.20
C GLN A 377 3.45 27.68 8.82
N SER A 378 4.73 27.34 8.97
CA SER A 378 5.12 26.12 9.65
C SER A 378 5.04 26.32 11.17
N SER A 379 4.46 25.37 11.89
CA SER A 379 4.53 25.33 13.36
C SER A 379 5.97 25.21 13.87
N LYS A 380 6.83 24.48 13.14
CA LYS A 380 8.26 24.27 13.47
C LYS A 380 9.14 25.46 13.08
N SER A 381 8.71 26.26 12.11
CA SER A 381 9.40 27.48 11.70
C SER A 381 8.39 28.62 11.49
N PRO A 382 7.88 29.23 12.58
CA PRO A 382 6.80 30.23 12.52
C PRO A 382 7.16 31.47 11.69
N LEU A 383 8.46 31.75 11.56
CA LEU A 383 8.98 32.86 10.77
C LEU A 383 9.01 32.56 9.26
N LYS A 384 8.99 31.29 8.85
CA LYS A 384 8.95 30.89 7.43
C LYS A 384 7.49 30.72 6.98
N THR A 385 7.10 31.55 6.02
CA THR A 385 5.77 31.50 5.39
C THR A 385 5.89 30.95 3.97
N PHE A 386 5.18 29.86 3.68
CA PHE A 386 5.01 29.40 2.31
C PHE A 386 3.98 30.27 1.59
N THR A 387 4.26 30.60 0.33
CA THR A 387 3.31 31.20 -0.60
C THR A 387 3.52 30.54 -1.96
N GLY A 388 2.45 30.00 -2.56
CA GLY A 388 2.55 29.38 -3.89
C GLY A 388 3.06 30.36 -4.95
N ALA A 389 3.96 29.95 -5.84
CA ALA A 389 4.70 30.85 -6.72
C ALA A 389 3.81 31.66 -7.68
N ALA A 390 3.03 31.00 -8.54
CA ALA A 390 2.18 31.69 -9.53
C ALA A 390 1.06 32.53 -8.88
N ALA A 391 0.30 31.95 -7.95
CA ALA A 391 -0.78 32.66 -7.26
C ALA A 391 -0.24 33.79 -6.36
N GLY A 392 0.91 33.57 -5.72
CA GLY A 392 1.64 34.58 -4.95
C GLY A 392 2.08 35.75 -5.83
N TYR A 393 2.72 35.47 -6.97
CA TYR A 393 3.06 36.48 -7.97
C TYR A 393 1.83 37.29 -8.38
N MET A 394 0.76 36.61 -8.80
CA MET A 394 -0.47 37.29 -9.24
C MET A 394 -1.12 38.12 -8.14
N SER A 395 -1.06 37.70 -6.88
CA SER A 395 -1.67 38.44 -5.76
C SER A 395 -1.03 39.81 -5.51
N HIS A 396 0.19 40.05 -6.02
CA HIS A 396 0.87 41.34 -5.94
C HIS A 396 0.68 42.23 -7.17
N LEU A 397 0.00 41.73 -8.22
CA LEU A 397 -0.28 42.50 -9.43
C LEU A 397 -1.20 43.66 -9.13
N LYS A 398 -0.80 44.84 -9.60
CA LYS A 398 -1.54 46.11 -9.50
C LYS A 398 -2.14 46.47 -10.86
N THR A 399 -3.13 47.34 -10.86
CA THR A 399 -3.66 47.95 -12.09
C THR A 399 -2.52 48.53 -12.94
N ASP A 400 -2.66 48.37 -14.26
CA ASP A 400 -1.70 48.74 -15.31
C ASP A 400 -0.38 47.94 -15.33
N ALA A 401 -0.18 46.98 -14.43
CA ALA A 401 0.93 46.04 -14.57
C ALA A 401 0.77 45.18 -15.84
N LEU A 402 1.89 44.77 -16.43
CA LEU A 402 1.91 43.85 -17.56
C LEU A 402 2.19 42.43 -17.08
N VAL A 403 1.42 41.48 -17.59
CA VAL A 403 1.53 40.06 -17.30
C VAL A 403 1.78 39.31 -18.59
N THR A 404 2.86 38.54 -18.65
CA THR A 404 3.14 37.66 -19.78
C THR A 404 2.21 36.46 -19.70
N ALA A 405 1.34 36.29 -20.70
CA ALA A 405 0.35 35.23 -20.72
C ALA A 405 0.02 34.76 -22.15
N GLN A 406 -0.60 33.60 -22.26
CA GLN A 406 -1.08 33.04 -23.52
C GLN A 406 -2.47 32.45 -23.32
N ILE A 407 -3.39 32.71 -24.26
CA ILE A 407 -4.66 31.97 -24.34
C ILE A 407 -4.40 30.62 -24.98
N SER A 408 -4.90 29.56 -24.36
CA SER A 408 -4.82 28.20 -24.87
C SER A 408 -6.19 27.54 -24.88
N ARG A 409 -6.38 26.62 -25.83
CA ARG A 409 -7.65 25.93 -26.02
C ARG A 409 -8.03 25.12 -24.78
N GLY A 410 -9.29 25.27 -24.38
CA GLY A 410 -9.90 24.52 -23.28
C GLY A 410 -10.00 23.01 -23.50
N TYR A 411 -10.23 22.26 -22.41
CA TYR A 411 -10.50 20.82 -22.48
C TYR A 411 -11.98 20.51 -22.69
N PHE A 412 -12.85 21.40 -22.24
CA PHE A 412 -14.29 21.23 -22.37
C PHE A 412 -14.77 21.51 -23.79
N LYS A 413 -15.54 20.57 -24.32
CA LYS A 413 -16.36 20.72 -25.52
C LYS A 413 -17.77 21.09 -25.09
N VAL A 414 -18.08 22.38 -25.16
CA VAL A 414 -19.42 22.89 -24.85
C VAL A 414 -20.41 22.38 -25.91
N PRO A 415 -21.63 21.93 -25.53
CA PRO A 415 -22.63 21.49 -26.49
C PRO A 415 -23.00 22.60 -27.49
N GLU A 416 -23.13 22.26 -28.77
CA GLU A 416 -23.54 23.22 -29.81
C GLU A 416 -24.98 23.73 -29.58
N SER A 417 -25.88 22.85 -29.12
CA SER A 417 -27.25 23.23 -28.79
C SER A 417 -27.32 23.90 -27.40
N LEU A 418 -27.92 25.08 -27.37
CA LEU A 418 -28.23 25.78 -26.13
C LEU A 418 -29.36 25.09 -25.34
N GLU A 419 -30.06 24.12 -25.91
CA GLU A 419 -31.12 23.38 -25.22
C GLU A 419 -30.62 22.12 -24.49
N THR A 420 -29.39 21.68 -24.76
CA THR A 420 -28.81 20.50 -24.09
C THR A 420 -28.74 20.72 -22.57
N PRO A 421 -29.32 19.84 -21.74
CA PRO A 421 -29.22 19.95 -20.27
C PRO A 421 -27.77 19.84 -19.79
N ILE A 422 -27.42 20.59 -18.75
CA ILE A 422 -26.06 20.55 -18.18
C ILE A 422 -26.12 20.25 -16.68
N LEU A 423 -25.41 19.18 -16.29
CA LEU A 423 -25.15 18.83 -14.90
C LEU A 423 -23.69 19.18 -14.57
N GLY A 424 -23.50 20.09 -13.63
CA GLY A 424 -22.21 20.62 -13.25
C GLY A 424 -21.82 20.29 -11.82
N VAL A 425 -20.53 20.04 -11.61
CA VAL A 425 -19.89 20.04 -10.30
C VAL A 425 -18.73 21.03 -10.31
N ALA A 426 -18.75 21.98 -9.38
CA ALA A 426 -17.66 22.93 -9.15
C ALA A 426 -17.10 22.79 -7.74
N LEU A 427 -15.77 22.80 -7.57
CA LEU A 427 -15.12 22.90 -6.26
C LEU A 427 -14.28 24.17 -6.16
N GLY A 428 -14.58 25.05 -5.21
CA GLY A 428 -13.84 26.30 -4.98
C GLY A 428 -13.67 27.15 -6.26
N THR A 429 -12.43 27.37 -6.71
CA THR A 429 -12.14 28.14 -7.94
C THR A 429 -12.59 27.43 -9.23
N GLY A 430 -12.96 26.15 -9.17
CA GLY A 430 -13.60 25.43 -10.27
C GLY A 430 -14.93 26.05 -10.73
N ILE A 431 -15.48 26.99 -9.97
CA ILE A 431 -16.61 27.83 -10.39
C ILE A 431 -16.32 28.65 -11.67
N SER A 432 -15.05 28.83 -12.05
CA SER A 432 -14.61 29.62 -13.19
C SER A 432 -15.36 29.29 -14.48
N PHE A 433 -15.32 28.01 -14.88
CA PHE A 433 -15.95 27.55 -16.11
C PHE A 433 -17.46 27.77 -16.07
N PHE A 434 -18.11 27.40 -14.96
CA PHE A 434 -19.56 27.54 -14.82
C PHE A 434 -20.01 28.99 -14.83
N ARG A 435 -19.23 29.90 -14.23
CA ARG A 435 -19.51 31.34 -14.32
C ARG A 435 -19.44 31.84 -15.76
N ALA A 436 -18.39 31.48 -16.51
CA ALA A 436 -18.26 31.84 -17.92
C ALA A 436 -19.42 31.27 -18.75
N LEU A 437 -19.79 30.01 -18.51
CA LEU A 437 -20.90 29.34 -19.19
C LEU A 437 -22.25 30.00 -18.88
N LEU A 438 -22.51 30.36 -17.62
CA LEU A 438 -23.72 31.08 -17.21
C LEU A 438 -23.80 32.46 -17.85
N GLN A 439 -22.70 33.22 -17.90
CA GLN A 439 -22.64 34.50 -18.62
C GLN A 439 -22.94 34.33 -20.11
N HIS A 440 -22.39 33.28 -20.73
CA HIS A 440 -22.63 32.99 -22.14
C HIS A 440 -24.10 32.67 -22.41
N ARG A 441 -24.73 31.85 -21.57
CA ARG A 441 -26.15 31.49 -21.71
C ARG A 441 -27.07 32.67 -21.39
N ALA A 442 -26.73 33.49 -20.40
CA ALA A 442 -27.44 34.72 -20.08
C ALA A 442 -27.45 35.70 -21.26
N TYR A 443 -26.30 35.88 -21.94
CA TYR A 443 -26.22 36.70 -23.15
C TYR A 443 -27.19 36.20 -24.23
N HIS A 444 -27.23 34.89 -24.49
CA HIS A 444 -28.16 34.31 -25.47
C HIS A 444 -29.63 34.44 -25.05
N GLN A 445 -29.95 34.25 -23.76
CA GLN A 445 -31.29 34.49 -23.22
C GLN A 445 -31.72 35.96 -23.41
N ASP A 446 -30.81 36.92 -23.18
CA ASP A 446 -31.05 38.35 -23.40
C ASP A 446 -31.29 38.70 -24.88
N HIS A 447 -30.88 37.82 -25.80
CA HIS A 447 -31.13 37.91 -27.24
C HIS A 447 -32.24 36.96 -27.73
N ASN A 448 -33.14 36.54 -26.82
CA ASN A 448 -34.32 35.72 -27.10
C ASN A 448 -34.03 34.28 -27.59
N ALA A 449 -32.84 33.74 -27.35
CA ALA A 449 -32.58 32.32 -27.58
C ALA A 449 -33.19 31.46 -26.45
N ILE A 450 -33.65 30.26 -26.79
CA ILE A 450 -34.08 29.27 -25.82
C ILE A 450 -32.82 28.61 -25.24
N VAL A 451 -32.69 28.63 -23.91
CA VAL A 451 -31.55 28.06 -23.20
C VAL A 451 -32.06 27.14 -22.09
N SER A 452 -31.47 25.96 -21.94
CA SER A 452 -31.74 25.07 -20.81
C SER A 452 -31.10 25.59 -19.51
N LYS A 453 -31.70 25.24 -18.37
CA LYS A 453 -31.12 25.49 -17.04
C LYS A 453 -29.89 24.61 -16.79
N ILE A 454 -28.93 25.11 -16.01
CA ILE A 454 -27.79 24.32 -15.50
C ILE A 454 -28.09 23.88 -14.07
N ARG A 455 -27.92 22.58 -13.76
CA ARG A 455 -27.88 22.11 -12.36
C ARG A 455 -26.43 22.12 -11.88
N LEU A 456 -26.11 22.93 -10.88
CA LEU A 456 -24.73 23.06 -10.39
C LEU A 456 -24.61 22.67 -8.92
N TYR A 457 -23.85 21.62 -8.64
CA TYR A 457 -23.41 21.31 -7.28
C TYR A 457 -22.10 22.05 -7.00
N PHE A 458 -22.14 23.00 -6.06
CA PHE A 458 -21.00 23.87 -5.77
C PHE A 458 -20.41 23.60 -4.39
N GLY A 459 -19.25 22.95 -4.34
CA GLY A 459 -18.54 22.62 -3.11
C GLY A 459 -17.64 23.76 -2.62
N ILE A 460 -17.93 24.23 -1.41
CA ILE A 460 -17.20 25.29 -0.70
C ILE A 460 -16.95 24.90 0.77
N ARG A 461 -16.05 25.59 1.48
CA ARG A 461 -15.84 25.31 2.92
C ARG A 461 -16.89 26.02 3.76
N HIS A 462 -17.02 27.33 3.56
CA HIS A 462 -17.87 28.19 4.36
C HIS A 462 -18.65 29.15 3.47
N ALA A 463 -19.98 29.09 3.53
CA ALA A 463 -20.87 30.01 2.83
C ALA A 463 -20.54 31.48 3.15
N SER A 464 -20.15 31.76 4.40
CA SER A 464 -19.82 33.12 4.85
C SER A 464 -18.43 33.62 4.42
N LYS A 465 -17.55 32.76 3.89
CA LYS A 465 -16.15 33.14 3.61
C LYS A 465 -15.71 32.89 2.17
N ASP A 466 -16.08 31.76 1.57
CA ASP A 466 -15.59 31.34 0.24
C ASP A 466 -16.68 30.97 -0.76
N PHE A 467 -17.89 31.50 -0.58
CA PHE A 467 -18.95 31.47 -1.59
C PHE A 467 -18.68 32.51 -2.70
N LEU A 468 -17.80 32.14 -3.64
CA LEU A 468 -17.40 33.01 -4.74
C LEU A 468 -18.60 33.38 -5.63
N PHE A 469 -18.76 34.67 -5.93
CA PHE A 469 -19.77 35.22 -6.84
C PHE A 469 -21.24 35.01 -6.44
N GLN A 470 -21.54 34.86 -5.13
CA GLN A 470 -22.89 34.57 -4.63
C GLN A 470 -23.99 35.46 -5.26
N ASN A 471 -23.84 36.79 -5.21
CA ASN A 471 -24.83 37.72 -5.76
C ASN A 471 -25.09 37.52 -7.27
N GLU A 472 -24.05 37.18 -8.03
CA GLU A 472 -24.17 36.92 -9.47
C GLU A 472 -24.89 35.58 -9.72
N LEU A 473 -24.54 34.55 -8.95
CA LEU A 473 -25.19 33.24 -9.04
C LEU A 473 -26.67 33.31 -8.66
N ASP A 474 -27.03 34.04 -7.60
CA ASP A 474 -28.43 34.27 -7.20
C ASP A 474 -29.24 34.96 -8.31
N THR A 475 -28.60 35.86 -9.07
CA THR A 475 -29.22 36.50 -10.24
C THR A 475 -29.55 35.45 -11.32
N TYR A 476 -28.67 34.50 -11.58
CA TYR A 476 -28.92 33.44 -12.56
C TYR A 476 -29.99 32.43 -12.08
N VAL A 477 -30.08 32.18 -10.77
CA VAL A 477 -31.18 31.39 -10.19
C VAL A 477 -32.52 32.09 -10.43
N ASN A 478 -32.61 33.39 -10.13
CA ASN A 478 -33.84 34.18 -10.34
C ASN A 478 -34.25 34.29 -11.82
N ARG A 479 -33.27 34.23 -12.74
CA ARG A 479 -33.50 34.21 -14.20
C ARG A 479 -33.88 32.83 -14.76
N GLY A 480 -33.92 31.79 -13.93
CA GLY A 480 -34.19 30.41 -14.35
C GLY A 480 -33.07 29.76 -15.16
N LEU A 481 -31.85 30.32 -15.12
CA LEU A 481 -30.68 29.79 -15.83
C LEU A 481 -29.88 28.79 -14.99
N LEU A 482 -30.00 28.85 -13.67
CA LEU A 482 -29.21 28.06 -12.72
C LEU A 482 -30.10 27.43 -11.65
N GLU A 483 -29.90 26.15 -11.42
CA GLU A 483 -30.41 25.40 -10.27
C GLU A 483 -29.22 25.09 -9.34
N LEU A 484 -28.96 25.98 -8.38
CA LEU A 484 -27.76 25.93 -7.54
C LEU A 484 -27.95 25.03 -6.32
N ALA A 485 -27.02 24.11 -6.09
CA ALA A 485 -26.95 23.25 -4.92
C ALA A 485 -25.61 23.48 -4.19
N PRO A 486 -25.55 24.45 -3.25
CA PRO A 486 -24.33 24.73 -2.52
C PRO A 486 -24.06 23.66 -1.46
N ALA A 487 -22.85 23.11 -1.46
CA ALA A 487 -22.35 22.15 -0.48
C ALA A 487 -21.29 22.81 0.41
N CYS A 488 -21.70 23.23 1.62
CA CYS A 488 -20.85 23.94 2.58
C CYS A 488 -20.27 22.95 3.59
N SER A 489 -19.04 22.51 3.35
CA SER A 489 -18.45 21.38 4.08
C SER A 489 -18.10 21.65 5.55
N HIS A 490 -17.93 22.92 5.97
CA HIS A 490 -17.46 23.30 7.30
C HIS A 490 -18.45 24.18 8.10
N ASP A 491 -19.66 24.41 7.58
CA ASP A 491 -20.66 25.28 8.24
C ASP A 491 -21.59 24.53 9.20
N GLY A 492 -21.61 23.19 9.16
CA GLY A 492 -22.45 22.35 10.01
C GLY A 492 -21.69 21.19 10.64
N ALA A 493 -22.37 20.46 11.54
CA ALA A 493 -21.82 19.26 12.18
C ALA A 493 -21.62 18.09 11.19
N SER A 494 -22.36 18.09 10.07
CA SER A 494 -22.22 17.12 8.98
C SER A 494 -21.40 17.70 7.84
N PHE A 495 -20.42 16.94 7.35
CA PHE A 495 -19.55 17.34 6.25
C PHE A 495 -20.26 17.19 4.90
N VAL A 496 -20.92 18.26 4.45
CA VAL A 496 -21.71 18.28 3.21
C VAL A 496 -20.80 18.56 2.01
N THR A 497 -20.87 17.71 0.98
CA THR A 497 -20.10 17.82 -0.27
C THR A 497 -21.02 17.67 -1.49
N PRO A 498 -20.60 18.06 -2.71
CA PRO A 498 -21.38 17.75 -3.92
C PRO A 498 -21.73 16.27 -4.05
N VAL A 499 -20.81 15.37 -3.67
CA VAL A 499 -21.04 13.92 -3.61
C VAL A 499 -22.22 13.55 -2.71
N THR A 500 -22.34 14.14 -1.52
CA THR A 500 -23.45 13.84 -0.61
C THR A 500 -24.77 14.36 -1.19
N LEU A 501 -24.78 15.58 -1.74
CA LEU A 501 -25.98 16.15 -2.36
C LEU A 501 -26.46 15.35 -3.58
N ILE A 502 -25.54 14.91 -4.44
CA ILE A 502 -25.85 14.05 -5.60
C ILE A 502 -26.56 12.75 -5.15
N ARG A 503 -26.10 12.14 -4.05
CA ARG A 503 -26.70 10.91 -3.50
C ARG A 503 -28.03 11.15 -2.82
N ASP A 504 -28.18 12.29 -2.12
CA ASP A 504 -29.40 12.62 -1.38
C ASP A 504 -30.55 13.03 -2.33
N PHE A 505 -30.21 13.52 -3.53
CA PHE A 505 -31.17 13.99 -4.54
C PHE A 505 -30.99 13.30 -5.90
N PRO A 506 -31.17 11.96 -5.96
CA PRO A 506 -30.83 11.16 -7.14
C PRO A 506 -31.70 11.51 -8.36
N THR A 507 -32.97 11.86 -8.13
CA THR A 507 -33.92 12.20 -9.21
C THR A 507 -33.49 13.45 -9.97
N SER A 508 -32.88 14.44 -9.30
CA SER A 508 -32.36 15.65 -9.94
C SER A 508 -31.16 15.38 -10.84
N VAL A 509 -30.45 14.26 -10.65
CA VAL A 509 -29.34 13.84 -11.51
C VAL A 509 -29.88 13.16 -12.76
N ALA A 510 -30.80 12.22 -12.58
CA ALA A 510 -31.47 11.51 -13.66
C ALA A 510 -32.22 12.45 -14.62
N GLU A 511 -32.94 13.46 -14.10
CA GLU A 511 -33.63 14.48 -14.90
C GLU A 511 -32.72 15.14 -15.95
N TYR A 512 -31.43 15.27 -15.68
CA TYR A 512 -30.48 15.89 -16.60
C TYR A 512 -29.81 14.86 -17.51
N LEU A 513 -29.25 13.79 -16.96
CA LEU A 513 -28.40 12.88 -17.72
C LEU A 513 -29.19 11.92 -18.63
N ASP A 514 -30.40 11.53 -18.23
CA ASP A 514 -31.30 10.68 -19.05
C ASP A 514 -31.80 11.43 -20.28
N ASN A 515 -31.92 12.74 -20.18
CA ASN A 515 -32.35 13.62 -21.26
C ASN A 515 -31.17 14.08 -22.13
N GLN A 516 -30.20 13.19 -22.36
CA GLN A 516 -29.01 13.43 -23.19
C GLN A 516 -28.16 14.62 -22.72
N GLY A 517 -28.21 14.94 -21.42
CA GLY A 517 -27.43 16.02 -20.83
C GLY A 517 -25.92 15.75 -20.81
N VAL A 518 -25.14 16.82 -20.63
CA VAL A 518 -23.68 16.74 -20.52
C VAL A 518 -23.26 17.00 -19.07
N TYR A 519 -22.37 16.13 -18.57
CA TYR A 519 -21.74 16.26 -17.27
C TYR A 519 -20.42 17.02 -17.38
N PHE A 520 -20.28 18.06 -16.57
CA PHE A 520 -19.03 18.79 -16.39
C PHE A 520 -18.57 18.73 -14.93
N TYR A 521 -17.30 18.40 -14.72
CA TYR A 521 -16.62 18.56 -13.43
C TYR A 521 -15.47 19.54 -13.57
N CYS A 522 -15.47 20.62 -12.77
CA CYS A 522 -14.34 21.54 -12.68
C CYS A 522 -13.89 21.70 -11.23
N GLY A 523 -12.65 21.32 -10.91
CA GLY A 523 -12.19 21.39 -9.52
C GLY A 523 -10.87 20.68 -9.26
N ILE A 524 -10.73 20.16 -8.05
CA ILE A 524 -9.53 19.47 -7.57
C ILE A 524 -9.40 18.14 -8.32
N GLY A 525 -8.19 17.81 -8.79
CA GLY A 525 -7.87 16.50 -9.40
C GLY A 525 -7.72 15.35 -8.40
N GLY A 526 -7.01 14.30 -8.81
CA GLY A 526 -6.82 13.09 -7.99
C GLY A 526 -8.05 12.16 -8.01
N THR A 527 -8.39 11.56 -6.88
CA THR A 527 -9.53 10.62 -6.73
C THR A 527 -10.89 11.30 -6.63
N ILE A 528 -10.93 12.63 -6.50
CA ILE A 528 -12.18 13.37 -6.26
C ILE A 528 -13.19 13.25 -7.42
N PRO A 529 -12.80 13.36 -8.71
CA PRO A 529 -13.73 13.13 -9.82
C PRO A 529 -14.39 11.75 -9.78
N GLU A 530 -13.67 10.70 -9.36
CA GLU A 530 -14.22 9.35 -9.23
C GLU A 530 -15.29 9.23 -8.14
N PHE A 531 -15.16 9.98 -7.03
CA PHE A 531 -16.21 10.00 -6.02
C PHE A 531 -17.51 10.60 -6.55
N HIS A 532 -17.40 11.58 -7.45
CA HIS A 532 -18.56 12.14 -8.15
C HIS A 532 -19.11 11.18 -9.19
N GLU A 533 -18.23 10.50 -9.92
CA GLU A 533 -18.59 9.43 -10.85
C GLU A 533 -19.44 8.35 -10.15
N ALA A 534 -18.92 7.76 -9.08
CA ALA A 534 -19.63 6.74 -8.31
C ALA A 534 -20.93 7.28 -7.66
N ALA A 535 -20.99 8.56 -7.31
CA ALA A 535 -22.20 9.17 -6.78
C ALA A 535 -23.27 9.35 -7.85
N ILE A 536 -22.88 9.73 -9.06
CA ILE A 536 -23.78 9.86 -10.20
C ILE A 536 -24.29 8.49 -10.64
N GLU A 537 -23.41 7.48 -10.73
CA GLU A 537 -23.83 6.10 -11.00
C GLU A 537 -24.88 5.61 -10.00
N ALA A 538 -24.63 5.83 -8.70
CA ALA A 538 -25.58 5.47 -7.65
C ALA A 538 -26.90 6.26 -7.77
N ALA A 539 -26.84 7.54 -8.14
CA ALA A 539 -28.00 8.40 -8.31
C ALA A 539 -28.88 7.97 -9.50
N LEU A 540 -28.27 7.62 -10.63
CA LEU A 540 -28.96 7.07 -11.80
C LEU A 540 -29.61 5.73 -11.42
N GLN A 541 -28.85 4.80 -10.85
CA GLN A 541 -29.37 3.50 -10.40
C GLN A 541 -30.57 3.63 -9.44
N ALA A 542 -30.50 4.55 -8.47
CA ALA A 542 -31.59 4.80 -7.53
C ALA A 542 -32.86 5.35 -8.19
N SER A 543 -32.72 6.17 -9.25
CA SER A 543 -33.85 6.80 -9.93
C SER A 543 -34.59 5.85 -10.88
N HIS A 544 -33.90 4.89 -11.48
CA HIS A 544 -34.46 4.00 -12.51
C HIS A 544 -35.19 2.74 -11.98
N LYS A 545 -35.16 2.45 -10.68
CA LYS A 545 -35.90 1.34 -10.03
C LYS A 545 -35.80 -0.05 -10.72
N SER A 546 -34.71 -0.40 -11.41
CA SER A 546 -34.57 -1.69 -12.12
C SER A 546 -33.21 -2.35 -11.92
N THR A 547 -33.22 -3.66 -11.67
CA THR A 547 -32.07 -4.58 -11.52
C THR A 547 -31.60 -5.20 -12.85
N LEU A 548 -31.97 -4.65 -14.01
CA LEU A 548 -31.56 -5.14 -15.33
C LEU A 548 -30.78 -4.05 -16.08
N GLY A 549 -29.46 -4.15 -16.10
CA GLY A 549 -28.54 -3.18 -16.71
C GLY A 549 -28.48 -3.16 -18.25
N SER A 550 -29.54 -3.57 -18.96
CA SER A 550 -29.51 -3.70 -20.43
C SER A 550 -30.18 -2.57 -21.21
N GLU A 551 -30.72 -1.54 -20.54
CA GLU A 551 -31.37 -0.38 -21.20
C GLU A 551 -30.81 0.99 -20.75
N MET A 552 -29.74 1.01 -19.93
CA MET A 552 -29.18 2.26 -19.36
C MET A 552 -27.85 2.60 -20.02
N GLU A 553 -27.70 3.84 -20.49
CA GLU A 553 -26.41 4.34 -20.94
C GLU A 553 -25.48 4.46 -19.73
N THR A 554 -24.42 3.65 -19.70
CA THR A 554 -23.45 3.65 -18.61
C THR A 554 -22.61 4.94 -18.62
N VAL A 555 -21.99 5.29 -17.49
CA VAL A 555 -21.03 6.42 -17.48
C VAL A 555 -19.89 6.19 -18.48
N ASP A 556 -19.48 4.94 -18.71
CA ASP A 556 -18.48 4.60 -19.72
C ASP A 556 -18.96 4.87 -21.15
N GLU A 557 -20.24 4.66 -21.44
CA GLU A 557 -20.86 5.09 -22.71
C GLU A 557 -20.94 6.62 -22.82
N MET A 558 -21.22 7.32 -21.72
CA MET A 558 -21.18 8.81 -21.69
C MET A 558 -19.76 9.35 -21.93
N LYS A 559 -18.73 8.68 -21.42
CA LYS A 559 -17.32 9.00 -21.71
C LYS A 559 -17.03 8.77 -23.19
N ALA A 560 -17.43 7.62 -23.73
CA ALA A 560 -17.22 7.30 -25.15
C ALA A 560 -17.93 8.26 -26.10
N SER A 561 -19.12 8.76 -25.72
CA SER A 561 -19.88 9.75 -26.50
C SER A 561 -19.46 11.21 -26.27
N GLY A 562 -18.53 11.47 -25.34
CA GLY A 562 -18.05 12.82 -25.01
C GLY A 562 -19.01 13.64 -24.14
N ARG A 563 -20.06 13.02 -23.58
CA ARG A 563 -21.00 13.66 -22.63
C ARG A 563 -20.49 13.69 -21.20
N TRP A 564 -19.41 12.98 -20.88
CA TRP A 564 -18.74 13.01 -19.59
C TRP A 564 -17.41 13.75 -19.70
N GLN A 565 -17.35 14.97 -19.15
CA GLN A 565 -16.17 15.83 -19.31
C GLN A 565 -15.64 16.33 -17.97
N ILE A 566 -14.33 16.21 -17.78
CA ILE A 566 -13.64 16.51 -16.53
C ILE A 566 -12.49 17.47 -16.81
N GLU A 567 -12.44 18.56 -16.06
CA GLU A 567 -11.32 19.47 -15.96
C GLU A 567 -10.86 19.53 -14.50
N ALA A 568 -9.79 18.82 -14.21
CA ALA A 568 -9.26 18.65 -12.87
C ALA A 568 -7.78 19.02 -12.85
N PHE A 569 -7.39 19.86 -11.90
CA PHE A 569 -5.99 20.22 -11.70
C PHE A 569 -5.57 19.75 -10.30
N SER A 570 -4.54 18.92 -10.21
CA SER A 570 -3.93 18.59 -8.92
C SER A 570 -3.05 19.75 -8.45
N SER A 571 -3.05 19.99 -7.13
CA SER A 571 -2.29 21.06 -6.49
C SER A 571 -1.00 20.60 -5.79
N CYS A 572 -0.83 19.28 -5.55
CA CYS A 572 0.30 18.58 -4.90
C CYS A 572 -0.21 17.23 -4.33
N LEU A 573 0.65 16.20 -4.34
CA LEU A 573 0.43 14.82 -3.85
C LEU A 573 -0.32 14.73 -2.50
N ASP A 574 -0.15 15.68 -1.59
CA ASP A 574 -0.64 15.50 -0.22
C ASP A 574 -1.98 16.18 0.09
N HIS A 575 -2.56 16.98 -0.81
CA HIS A 575 -3.94 17.45 -0.60
C HIS A 575 -4.93 16.27 -0.79
N GLU A 576 -4.50 15.28 -1.56
CA GLU A 576 -5.21 14.04 -1.87
C GLU A 576 -5.18 13.07 -0.68
N ASN A 577 -4.04 12.94 0.00
CA ASN A 577 -3.93 12.16 1.25
C ASN A 577 -4.78 12.74 2.40
N ALA A 578 -4.84 14.08 2.52
CA ALA A 578 -5.64 14.75 3.54
C ALA A 578 -7.16 14.57 3.35
N LEU A 579 -7.63 14.52 2.09
CA LEU A 579 -9.04 14.24 1.78
C LEU A 579 -9.38 12.75 1.94
N GLN A 580 -8.43 11.85 1.66
CA GLN A 580 -8.58 10.43 1.95
C GLN A 580 -8.73 10.16 3.45
N TYR A 581 -8.00 10.87 4.31
CA TYR A 581 -8.10 10.73 5.77
C TYR A 581 -9.41 11.34 6.32
N GLN A 582 -9.82 12.51 5.81
CA GLN A 582 -11.05 13.17 6.29
C GLN A 582 -12.35 12.51 5.80
N GLN A 583 -12.39 11.89 4.61
CA GLN A 583 -13.58 11.14 4.16
C GLN A 583 -13.64 9.69 4.64
N LYS A 584 -12.50 9.03 4.92
CA LYS A 584 -12.50 7.73 5.63
C LYS A 584 -13.12 7.84 7.03
N VAL A 585 -13.07 9.02 7.64
CA VAL A 585 -13.68 9.29 8.95
C VAL A 585 -15.16 9.72 8.85
N GLN A 586 -15.69 10.04 7.66
CA GLN A 586 -17.00 10.72 7.58
C GLN A 586 -18.02 10.20 6.55
N SER A 587 -17.70 9.21 5.71
CA SER A 587 -18.71 8.62 4.82
C SER A 587 -19.32 7.34 5.40
N LYS A 588 -20.64 7.38 5.65
CA LYS A 588 -21.55 6.27 5.99
C LYS A 588 -21.51 5.13 4.95
N LYS A 589 -20.40 4.40 4.85
CA LYS A 589 -20.25 3.15 4.08
C LYS A 589 -20.06 1.92 4.97
N GLU A 590 -19.92 2.09 6.28
CA GLU A 590 -19.66 0.97 7.20
C GLU A 590 -20.85 0.02 7.37
N ASP A 591 -22.07 0.47 7.03
CA ASP A 591 -23.31 -0.31 7.12
C ASP A 591 -23.71 -1.01 5.80
N THR A 592 -23.04 -0.76 4.67
CA THR A 592 -23.34 -1.53 3.45
C THR A 592 -22.80 -2.96 3.61
N PRO A 593 -23.66 -3.99 3.52
CA PRO A 593 -23.22 -5.37 3.63
C PRO A 593 -22.11 -5.68 2.62
N ILE A 594 -21.06 -6.38 3.05
CA ILE A 594 -19.94 -6.83 2.23
C ILE A 594 -20.45 -7.56 0.99
N SER A 595 -21.52 -8.35 1.13
CA SER A 595 -22.18 -9.04 0.02
C SER A 595 -22.60 -8.11 -1.12
N ASP A 596 -23.02 -6.90 -0.78
CA ASP A 596 -23.54 -5.91 -1.72
C ASP A 596 -22.37 -5.12 -2.34
N VAL A 597 -21.28 -4.94 -1.59
CA VAL A 597 -20.04 -4.31 -2.08
C VAL A 597 -19.31 -5.18 -3.09
N VAL A 598 -19.22 -6.48 -2.84
CA VAL A 598 -18.44 -7.40 -3.69
C VAL A 598 -19.24 -8.03 -4.82
N GLY A 599 -20.58 -7.95 -4.77
CA GLY A 599 -21.47 -8.53 -5.77
C GLY A 599 -21.29 -10.04 -5.91
N ASP A 600 -21.56 -10.55 -7.12
CA ASP A 600 -21.20 -11.93 -7.50
C ASP A 600 -19.72 -12.02 -7.86
N CYS A 601 -19.03 -12.97 -7.23
CA CYS A 601 -17.60 -13.16 -7.42
C CYS A 601 -17.23 -14.64 -7.47
N ALA A 602 -16.04 -14.93 -8.02
CA ALA A 602 -15.59 -16.31 -8.24
C ALA A 602 -15.32 -17.06 -6.92
N MET A 603 -14.88 -16.35 -5.90
CA MET A 603 -14.63 -16.83 -4.54
C MET A 603 -14.82 -15.70 -3.52
N PHE A 604 -14.86 -16.01 -2.23
CA PHE A 604 -14.74 -14.98 -1.20
C PHE A 604 -13.92 -15.53 -0.02
N CYS A 605 -12.83 -14.85 0.32
CA CYS A 605 -11.99 -15.24 1.45
C CYS A 605 -11.35 -14.00 2.08
N PHE A 606 -11.51 -13.83 3.39
CA PHE A 606 -10.97 -12.68 4.14
C PHE A 606 -10.18 -13.06 5.40
N GLN A 607 -9.73 -14.31 5.50
CA GLN A 607 -9.16 -14.86 6.73
C GLN A 607 -7.75 -14.34 7.09
N CYS A 608 -7.05 -13.64 6.20
CA CYS A 608 -5.67 -13.17 6.43
C CYS A 608 -5.52 -11.64 6.28
N GLY A 609 -4.48 -11.10 6.91
CA GLY A 609 -4.15 -9.66 6.95
C GLY A 609 -3.70 -9.03 5.63
N GLN A 610 -3.79 -9.77 4.52
CA GLN A 610 -3.51 -9.27 3.16
C GLN A 610 -4.68 -9.51 2.22
N THR A 611 -5.87 -9.74 2.75
CA THR A 611 -7.06 -9.85 1.93
C THR A 611 -7.24 -8.59 1.08
N ASN A 612 -7.67 -8.77 -0.18
CA ASN A 612 -7.72 -7.71 -1.16
C ASN A 612 -8.54 -6.51 -0.63
N GLN A 613 -7.96 -5.32 -0.72
CA GLN A 613 -8.54 -4.04 -0.27
C GLN A 613 -8.97 -4.00 1.21
N GLY A 614 -8.51 -4.93 2.06
CA GLY A 614 -8.99 -5.03 3.43
C GLY A 614 -10.46 -5.47 3.54
N ILE A 615 -11.04 -6.04 2.48
CA ILE A 615 -12.45 -6.49 2.44
C ILE A 615 -12.51 -8.01 2.25
N GLY A 616 -11.93 -8.52 1.17
CA GLY A 616 -12.15 -9.91 0.74
C GLY A 616 -11.52 -10.20 -0.62
N CYS A 617 -10.87 -11.34 -0.77
CA CYS A 617 -10.38 -11.82 -2.06
C CYS A 617 -11.55 -12.39 -2.89
N THR A 618 -11.83 -11.79 -4.06
CA THR A 618 -13.03 -12.08 -4.86
C THR A 618 -12.78 -12.84 -6.16
N LYS A 619 -11.58 -12.72 -6.73
CA LYS A 619 -11.18 -13.35 -8.01
C LYS A 619 -10.15 -14.46 -7.82
N ILE A 620 -9.07 -14.13 -7.11
CA ILE A 620 -8.02 -15.03 -6.67
C ILE A 620 -7.53 -14.50 -5.32
N GLY A 621 -7.07 -15.38 -4.43
CA GLY A 621 -6.41 -14.95 -3.20
C GLY A 621 -5.10 -14.22 -3.50
N VAL A 622 -4.79 -13.17 -2.73
CA VAL A 622 -3.45 -12.53 -2.78
C VAL A 622 -2.33 -13.54 -2.51
N CYS A 623 -2.63 -14.59 -1.73
CA CYS A 623 -1.74 -15.74 -1.50
C CYS A 623 -1.61 -16.72 -2.68
N GLY A 624 -2.34 -16.51 -3.79
CA GLY A 624 -2.42 -17.43 -4.92
C GLY A 624 -3.52 -18.50 -4.80
N LYS A 625 -4.36 -18.46 -3.74
CA LYS A 625 -5.47 -19.42 -3.58
C LYS A 625 -6.50 -19.25 -4.70
N THR A 626 -6.74 -20.31 -5.47
CA THR A 626 -7.71 -20.28 -6.58
C THR A 626 -9.15 -20.38 -6.08
N PRO A 627 -10.15 -19.97 -6.90
CA PRO A 627 -11.56 -20.14 -6.55
C PRO A 627 -11.98 -21.58 -6.24
N THR A 628 -11.43 -22.54 -6.99
CA THR A 628 -11.65 -23.98 -6.78
C THR A 628 -11.21 -24.40 -5.38
N VAL A 629 -9.97 -24.09 -5.00
CA VAL A 629 -9.43 -24.44 -3.68
C VAL A 629 -10.19 -23.71 -2.58
N ALA A 630 -10.55 -22.44 -2.77
CA ALA A 630 -11.34 -21.69 -1.80
C ALA A 630 -12.71 -22.34 -1.54
N ALA A 631 -13.44 -22.71 -2.60
CA ALA A 631 -14.74 -23.38 -2.47
C ALA A 631 -14.62 -24.76 -1.79
N LEU A 632 -13.57 -25.53 -2.11
CA LEU A 632 -13.34 -26.82 -1.47
C LEU A 632 -12.98 -26.69 0.01
N GLN A 633 -12.20 -25.66 0.39
CA GLN A 633 -11.94 -25.35 1.80
C GLN A 633 -13.22 -24.97 2.55
N ASP A 634 -14.08 -24.14 1.94
CA ASP A 634 -15.38 -23.77 2.52
C ASP A 634 -16.26 -25.01 2.72
N LEU A 635 -16.31 -25.91 1.73
CA LEU A 635 -17.06 -27.17 1.82
C LEU A 635 -16.50 -28.11 2.90
N LEU A 636 -15.18 -28.23 3.00
CA LEU A 636 -14.54 -29.07 4.03
C LEU A 636 -14.89 -28.55 5.43
N VAL A 637 -14.82 -27.24 5.66
CA VAL A 637 -15.19 -26.64 6.96
C VAL A 637 -16.66 -26.88 7.28
N ASP A 638 -17.55 -26.79 6.30
CA ASP A 638 -18.97 -27.11 6.49
C ASP A 638 -19.19 -28.59 6.85
N HIS A 639 -18.54 -29.50 6.14
CA HIS A 639 -18.60 -30.93 6.46
C HIS A 639 -18.01 -31.26 7.84
N LEU A 640 -16.94 -30.56 8.26
CA LEU A 640 -16.38 -30.70 9.61
C LEU A 640 -17.36 -30.23 10.69
N LYS A 641 -18.21 -29.22 10.42
CA LYS A 641 -19.30 -28.85 11.35
C LYS A 641 -20.30 -29.98 11.54
N HIS A 642 -20.65 -30.67 10.46
CA HIS A 642 -21.55 -31.82 10.51
C HIS A 642 -20.96 -33.00 11.27
N LEU A 643 -19.72 -33.38 10.94
CA LEU A 643 -18.98 -34.41 11.66
C LEU A 643 -18.91 -34.10 13.17
N SER A 644 -18.55 -32.85 13.49
CA SER A 644 -18.40 -32.37 14.85
C SER A 644 -19.71 -32.35 15.64
N TRP A 645 -20.83 -32.13 14.99
CA TRP A 645 -22.14 -32.19 15.64
C TRP A 645 -22.41 -33.58 16.22
N TYR A 646 -22.15 -34.65 15.45
CA TYR A 646 -22.29 -36.02 15.96
C TYR A 646 -21.24 -36.33 17.03
N ALA A 647 -19.96 -36.04 16.77
CA ALA A 647 -18.89 -36.30 17.73
C ALA A 647 -19.16 -35.62 19.09
N HIS A 648 -19.62 -34.37 19.08
CA HIS A 648 -20.01 -33.65 20.30
C HIS A 648 -21.23 -34.28 20.99
N HIS A 649 -22.28 -34.62 20.25
CA HIS A 649 -23.50 -35.17 20.86
C HIS A 649 -23.33 -36.61 21.35
N ILE A 650 -22.47 -37.42 20.72
CA ILE A 650 -22.06 -38.72 21.25
C ILE A 650 -21.40 -38.51 22.62
N ARG A 651 -20.44 -37.60 22.74
CA ARG A 651 -19.77 -37.27 24.02
C ARG A 651 -20.71 -36.72 25.09
N VAL A 652 -21.75 -35.98 24.71
CA VAL A 652 -22.75 -35.49 25.66
C VAL A 652 -23.58 -36.65 26.25
N VAL A 653 -23.83 -37.71 25.48
CA VAL A 653 -24.58 -38.88 25.93
C VAL A 653 -23.67 -39.87 26.68
N ASP A 654 -22.45 -40.06 26.17
CA ASP A 654 -21.42 -40.93 26.73
C ASP A 654 -20.08 -40.17 26.83
N PRO A 655 -19.80 -39.52 27.97
CA PRO A 655 -18.57 -38.76 28.19
C PRO A 655 -17.28 -39.61 28.14
N ASP A 656 -17.39 -40.93 28.34
CA ASP A 656 -16.25 -41.86 28.42
C ASP A 656 -15.97 -42.57 27.08
N VAL A 657 -16.64 -42.14 26.00
CA VAL A 657 -16.51 -42.72 24.66
C VAL A 657 -15.06 -42.64 24.12
N THR A 658 -14.51 -43.76 23.65
CA THR A 658 -13.13 -43.83 23.13
C THR A 658 -13.05 -44.01 21.61
N SER A 659 -14.16 -44.33 20.95
CA SER A 659 -14.25 -44.58 19.50
C SER A 659 -13.95 -43.36 18.62
N LEU A 660 -13.95 -42.15 19.19
CA LEU A 660 -13.77 -40.90 18.46
C LEU A 660 -12.30 -40.53 18.18
N THR A 661 -11.33 -41.29 18.69
CA THR A 661 -9.89 -40.95 18.60
C THR A 661 -9.40 -40.68 17.17
N GLU A 662 -9.83 -41.49 16.20
CA GLU A 662 -9.44 -41.30 14.80
C GLU A 662 -10.08 -40.04 14.19
N VAL A 663 -11.35 -39.78 14.53
CA VAL A 663 -12.10 -38.59 14.12
C VAL A 663 -11.46 -37.32 14.66
N ASP A 664 -11.05 -37.35 15.93
CA ASP A 664 -10.41 -36.23 16.62
C ASP A 664 -9.11 -35.81 15.90
N ARG A 665 -8.21 -36.78 15.67
CA ARG A 665 -6.92 -36.56 14.99
C ARG A 665 -7.10 -36.13 13.54
N PHE A 666 -8.00 -36.78 12.81
CA PHE A 666 -8.34 -36.40 11.43
C PHE A 666 -8.84 -34.95 11.35
N SER A 667 -9.69 -34.54 12.30
CA SER A 667 -10.26 -33.20 12.30
C SER A 667 -9.21 -32.10 12.48
N LEU A 668 -8.11 -32.38 13.21
CA LEU A 668 -6.99 -31.45 13.33
C LEU A 668 -6.34 -31.17 11.98
N VAL A 669 -5.83 -32.21 11.30
CA VAL A 669 -5.09 -32.06 10.04
C VAL A 669 -6.00 -31.54 8.92
N ALA A 670 -7.26 -31.99 8.88
CA ALA A 670 -8.24 -31.49 7.93
C ALA A 670 -8.50 -29.99 8.13
N LEU A 671 -8.66 -29.53 9.37
CA LEU A 671 -8.86 -28.11 9.66
C LEU A 671 -7.59 -27.29 9.38
N PHE A 672 -6.43 -27.78 9.81
CA PHE A 672 -5.13 -27.15 9.58
C PHE A 672 -4.83 -27.00 8.08
N SER A 673 -5.24 -27.95 7.23
CA SER A 673 -5.07 -27.83 5.77
C SER A 673 -5.74 -26.58 5.15
N THR A 674 -6.73 -25.99 5.83
CA THR A 674 -7.48 -24.81 5.37
C THR A 674 -6.90 -23.47 5.86
N LEU A 675 -5.79 -23.48 6.60
CA LEU A 675 -5.08 -22.28 7.03
C LEU A 675 -4.41 -21.58 5.83
N THR A 676 -4.07 -20.31 6.01
CA THR A 676 -3.42 -19.51 4.98
C THR A 676 -2.03 -20.05 4.68
N ASN A 677 -1.72 -20.24 3.39
CA ASN A 677 -0.45 -20.76 2.91
C ASN A 677 -0.11 -22.18 3.39
N VAL A 678 -1.11 -23.03 3.68
CA VAL A 678 -0.90 -24.45 4.03
C VAL A 678 -1.07 -25.34 2.80
N ASN A 679 -2.30 -25.45 2.27
CA ASN A 679 -2.61 -26.42 1.22
C ASN A 679 -3.37 -25.78 0.05
N PHE A 680 -2.82 -25.95 -1.15
CA PHE A 680 -3.33 -25.48 -2.43
C PHE A 680 -3.62 -26.63 -3.41
N ASP A 681 -3.52 -27.87 -2.95
CA ASP A 681 -3.81 -29.05 -3.75
C ASP A 681 -5.31 -29.39 -3.67
N ALA A 682 -6.03 -29.12 -4.75
CA ALA A 682 -7.45 -29.40 -4.85
C ALA A 682 -7.79 -30.89 -4.67
N THR A 683 -6.90 -31.79 -5.11
CA THR A 683 -7.12 -33.24 -5.00
C THR A 683 -7.09 -33.71 -3.54
N ARG A 684 -6.19 -33.15 -2.73
CA ARG A 684 -6.16 -33.43 -1.28
C ARG A 684 -7.43 -32.97 -0.57
N PHE A 685 -8.00 -31.82 -0.96
CA PHE A 685 -9.28 -31.38 -0.39
C PHE A 685 -10.44 -32.31 -0.76
N VAL A 686 -10.46 -32.87 -1.97
CA VAL A 686 -11.45 -33.90 -2.33
C VAL A 686 -11.32 -35.11 -1.41
N THR A 687 -10.10 -35.58 -1.15
CA THR A 687 -9.84 -36.70 -0.21
C THR A 687 -10.32 -36.36 1.21
N PHE A 688 -9.98 -35.17 1.74
CA PHE A 688 -10.45 -34.76 3.06
C PHE A 688 -11.98 -34.70 3.14
N ILE A 689 -12.65 -34.20 2.10
CA ILE A 689 -14.13 -34.15 2.04
C ILE A 689 -14.73 -35.57 2.03
N GLN A 690 -14.14 -36.50 1.28
CA GLN A 690 -14.54 -37.91 1.24
C GLN A 690 -14.37 -38.60 2.60
N GLN A 691 -13.22 -38.42 3.25
CA GLN A 691 -12.95 -38.98 4.58
C GLN A 691 -13.89 -38.39 5.63
N THR A 692 -14.11 -37.07 5.61
CA THR A 692 -15.07 -36.40 6.51
C THR A 692 -16.48 -36.96 6.33
N LYS A 693 -16.90 -37.22 5.08
CA LYS A 693 -18.17 -37.88 4.77
C LYS A 693 -18.24 -39.27 5.39
N ALA A 694 -17.22 -40.11 5.15
CA ALA A 694 -17.21 -41.48 5.64
C ALA A 694 -17.29 -41.53 7.17
N PHE A 695 -16.51 -40.70 7.87
CA PHE A 695 -16.60 -40.59 9.33
C PHE A 695 -17.97 -40.11 9.79
N THR A 696 -18.56 -39.10 9.13
CA THR A 696 -19.90 -38.59 9.49
C THR A 696 -20.97 -39.68 9.36
N ASP A 697 -20.91 -40.48 8.28
CA ASP A 697 -21.88 -41.54 8.02
C ASP A 697 -21.76 -42.66 9.10
N THR A 698 -20.54 -42.98 9.54
CA THR A 698 -20.27 -43.88 10.68
C THR A 698 -20.79 -43.31 12.00
N LEU A 699 -20.46 -42.06 12.32
CA LEU A 699 -20.88 -41.42 13.58
C LEU A 699 -22.40 -41.25 13.67
N SER A 700 -23.10 -41.08 12.55
CA SER A 700 -24.56 -41.05 12.55
C SER A 700 -25.17 -42.36 13.05
N GLN A 701 -24.60 -43.51 12.67
CA GLN A 701 -25.07 -44.82 13.12
C GLN A 701 -24.68 -45.08 14.58
N GLU A 702 -23.47 -44.67 14.95
CA GLU A 702 -22.98 -44.76 16.31
C GLU A 702 -23.81 -43.91 17.27
N TYR A 703 -24.14 -42.67 16.91
CA TYR A 703 -24.97 -41.79 17.74
C TYR A 703 -26.34 -42.40 18.05
N ALA A 704 -26.99 -43.03 17.05
CA ALA A 704 -28.24 -43.74 17.27
C ALA A 704 -28.07 -44.94 18.22
N THR A 705 -26.95 -45.65 18.12
CA THR A 705 -26.62 -46.80 18.96
C THR A 705 -26.33 -46.38 20.41
N VAL A 706 -25.51 -45.35 20.61
CA VAL A 706 -25.15 -44.79 21.93
C VAL A 706 -26.40 -44.20 22.61
N CYS A 707 -27.21 -43.42 21.89
CA CYS A 707 -28.48 -42.91 22.40
C CYS A 707 -29.40 -44.04 22.88
N LYS A 708 -29.54 -45.11 22.08
CA LYS A 708 -30.33 -46.28 22.45
C LYS A 708 -29.78 -46.99 23.68
N ALA A 709 -28.46 -47.15 23.78
CA ALA A 709 -27.80 -47.81 24.91
C ALA A 709 -27.98 -47.02 26.23
N HIS A 710 -27.98 -45.69 26.16
CA HIS A 710 -28.13 -44.81 27.33
C HIS A 710 -29.58 -44.33 27.58
N GLY A 711 -30.55 -44.83 26.82
CA GLY A 711 -31.97 -44.45 26.97
C GLY A 711 -32.28 -42.99 26.62
N VAL A 712 -31.42 -42.34 25.83
CA VAL A 712 -31.58 -40.96 25.38
C VAL A 712 -32.26 -40.93 24.01
N THR A 713 -33.22 -40.03 23.80
CA THR A 713 -33.82 -39.84 22.47
C THR A 713 -32.84 -39.05 21.58
N PRO A 714 -32.44 -39.57 20.40
CA PRO A 714 -31.54 -38.87 19.49
C PRO A 714 -32.11 -37.50 19.10
N ARG A 715 -31.27 -36.47 19.15
CA ARG A 715 -31.63 -35.15 18.62
C ARG A 715 -31.60 -35.19 17.09
N ALA A 716 -32.50 -34.44 16.46
CA ALA A 716 -32.42 -34.22 15.03
C ALA A 716 -31.26 -33.27 14.70
N VAL A 717 -30.56 -33.56 13.61
CA VAL A 717 -29.52 -32.67 13.09
C VAL A 717 -30.16 -31.33 12.69
N PRO A 718 -29.61 -30.16 13.06
CA PRO A 718 -30.27 -28.87 12.85
C PRO A 718 -30.48 -28.50 11.38
N TRP A 719 -29.66 -29.06 10.48
CA TRP A 719 -29.67 -28.77 9.05
C TRP A 719 -29.55 -30.06 8.24
N LYS A 720 -30.23 -30.12 7.10
CA LYS A 720 -30.09 -31.24 6.16
C LYS A 720 -28.82 -31.06 5.35
N ARG A 721 -28.04 -32.13 5.26
CA ARG A 721 -26.84 -32.25 4.42
C ARG A 721 -27.18 -31.97 2.95
N THR A 722 -26.30 -31.28 2.23
CA THR A 722 -26.27 -31.30 0.77
C THR A 722 -25.71 -32.64 0.29
N ASP A 723 -26.54 -33.47 -0.34
CA ASP A 723 -26.15 -34.75 -0.94
C ASP A 723 -25.38 -34.52 -2.25
N ALA A 724 -24.16 -34.00 -2.17
CA ALA A 724 -23.24 -34.01 -3.31
C ALA A 724 -22.66 -35.42 -3.46
N ASN A 725 -22.89 -36.07 -4.61
CA ASN A 725 -22.27 -37.35 -4.92
C ASN A 725 -20.78 -37.11 -5.20
N VAL A 726 -19.90 -37.85 -4.52
CA VAL A 726 -18.49 -37.47 -4.36
C VAL A 726 -17.60 -37.92 -5.53
N VAL A 727 -18.03 -37.70 -6.78
CA VAL A 727 -17.30 -38.18 -7.97
C VAL A 727 -16.78 -37.04 -8.86
N ASP A 728 -17.33 -35.83 -8.75
CA ASP A 728 -16.94 -34.69 -9.59
C ASP A 728 -16.50 -33.47 -8.76
N ILE A 729 -15.29 -32.96 -9.04
CA ILE A 729 -14.74 -31.77 -8.39
C ILE A 729 -15.58 -30.52 -8.68
N GLU A 730 -16.22 -30.43 -9.85
CA GLU A 730 -17.08 -29.29 -10.19
C GLU A 730 -18.34 -29.24 -9.32
N GLU A 731 -18.95 -30.40 -9.03
CA GLU A 731 -20.09 -30.52 -8.11
C GLU A 731 -19.71 -30.14 -6.67
N LEU A 732 -18.52 -30.55 -6.22
CA LEU A 732 -17.99 -30.16 -4.92
C LEU A 732 -17.74 -28.65 -4.84
N VAL A 733 -17.16 -28.06 -5.88
CA VAL A 733 -16.96 -26.59 -5.96
C VAL A 733 -18.31 -25.86 -5.93
N ALA A 734 -19.29 -26.33 -6.69
CA ALA A 734 -20.63 -25.73 -6.71
C ALA A 734 -21.31 -25.82 -5.33
N SER A 735 -21.11 -26.93 -4.61
CA SER A 735 -21.61 -27.10 -3.24
C SER A 735 -20.88 -26.18 -2.25
N GLY A 736 -19.55 -26.08 -2.35
CA GLY A 736 -18.73 -25.17 -1.55
C GLY A 736 -19.16 -23.72 -1.64
N LYS A 737 -19.48 -23.24 -2.86
CA LYS A 737 -20.00 -21.88 -3.07
C LYS A 737 -21.30 -21.61 -2.31
N LYS A 738 -22.15 -22.62 -2.08
CA LYS A 738 -23.43 -22.47 -1.35
C LYS A 738 -23.25 -22.32 0.16
N VAL A 739 -22.16 -22.86 0.71
CA VAL A 739 -21.89 -22.88 2.16
C VAL A 739 -20.78 -21.91 2.59
N GLY A 740 -20.06 -21.34 1.63
CA GLY A 740 -18.99 -20.38 1.86
C GLY A 740 -19.42 -19.07 2.52
N VAL A 741 -18.44 -18.28 2.94
CA VAL A 741 -18.64 -17.07 3.75
C VAL A 741 -19.55 -16.06 3.07
N LEU A 742 -19.41 -15.84 1.75
CA LEU A 742 -20.26 -14.90 1.02
C LEU A 742 -21.74 -15.29 1.03
N SER A 743 -22.04 -16.57 0.91
CA SER A 743 -23.42 -17.07 0.98
C SER A 743 -24.02 -16.83 2.37
N ARG A 744 -23.22 -16.95 3.43
CA ARG A 744 -23.64 -16.61 4.79
C ARG A 744 -23.79 -15.10 5.02
N LEU A 745 -22.91 -14.26 4.46
CA LEU A 745 -23.06 -12.80 4.48
C LEU A 745 -24.39 -12.40 3.81
N ARG A 746 -24.69 -12.99 2.64
CA ARG A 746 -25.96 -12.77 1.92
C ARG A 746 -27.18 -13.22 2.71
N ALA A 747 -27.14 -14.41 3.29
CA ALA A 747 -28.28 -14.98 4.02
C ALA A 747 -28.53 -14.26 5.35
N GLY A 748 -27.46 -13.92 6.09
CA GLY A 748 -27.57 -13.32 7.41
C GLY A 748 -27.80 -11.82 7.40
N ARG A 749 -27.37 -11.11 6.34
CA ARG A 749 -27.40 -9.63 6.24
C ARG A 749 -26.84 -8.95 7.50
N ASN A 750 -25.88 -9.62 8.15
CA ASN A 750 -25.28 -9.22 9.42
C ASN A 750 -23.79 -9.58 9.39
N ASP A 751 -23.01 -8.76 8.71
CA ASP A 751 -21.57 -8.96 8.53
C ASP A 751 -20.81 -9.01 9.86
N ALA A 752 -21.29 -8.28 10.87
CA ALA A 752 -20.70 -8.25 12.20
C ALA A 752 -20.78 -9.64 12.86
N LEU A 753 -21.96 -10.26 12.83
CA LEU A 753 -22.17 -11.60 13.37
C LEU A 753 -21.42 -12.66 12.56
N VAL A 754 -21.49 -12.60 11.23
CA VAL A 754 -20.76 -13.54 10.36
C VAL A 754 -19.25 -13.40 10.58
N GLY A 755 -18.75 -12.17 10.71
CA GLY A 755 -17.36 -11.88 11.04
C GLY A 755 -16.90 -12.49 12.37
N LEU A 756 -17.72 -12.41 13.42
CA LEU A 756 -17.44 -13.08 14.71
C LEU A 756 -17.47 -14.62 14.61
N GLN A 757 -18.44 -15.16 13.88
CA GLN A 757 -18.52 -16.61 13.64
C GLN A 757 -17.29 -17.10 12.86
N GLU A 758 -16.82 -16.32 11.87
CA GLU A 758 -15.60 -16.61 11.12
C GLU A 758 -14.35 -16.43 11.96
N MET A 759 -14.30 -15.44 12.86
CA MET A 759 -13.22 -15.31 13.84
C MET A 759 -13.09 -16.58 14.70
N LEU A 760 -14.21 -17.22 15.07
CA LEU A 760 -14.18 -18.49 15.80
C LEU A 760 -13.64 -19.62 14.92
N VAL A 761 -14.09 -19.74 13.66
CA VAL A 761 -13.53 -20.72 12.71
C VAL A 761 -12.01 -20.51 12.56
N TYR A 762 -11.55 -19.27 12.47
CA TYR A 762 -10.13 -18.94 12.34
C TYR A 762 -9.36 -19.23 13.63
N GLY A 763 -9.95 -18.96 14.79
CA GLY A 763 -9.41 -19.41 16.08
C GLY A 763 -9.23 -20.92 16.15
N LEU A 764 -10.23 -21.69 15.72
CA LEU A 764 -10.18 -23.16 15.67
C LEU A 764 -9.10 -23.67 14.71
N LYS A 765 -8.89 -23.00 13.57
CA LYS A 765 -7.78 -23.33 12.65
C LYS A 765 -6.42 -23.17 13.33
N GLY A 766 -6.20 -22.05 14.02
CA GLY A 766 -4.97 -21.81 14.80
C GLY A 766 -4.79 -22.84 15.92
N LEU A 767 -5.85 -23.12 16.68
CA LEU A 767 -5.86 -24.13 17.74
C LEU A 767 -5.48 -25.52 17.22
N ALA A 768 -6.07 -25.92 16.08
CA ALA A 768 -5.78 -27.21 15.47
C ALA A 768 -4.32 -27.33 15.05
N ALA A 769 -3.72 -26.27 14.50
CA ALA A 769 -2.31 -26.26 14.13
C ALA A 769 -1.37 -26.48 15.33
N TYR A 770 -1.60 -25.80 16.46
CA TYR A 770 -0.78 -26.00 17.66
C TYR A 770 -0.98 -27.38 18.31
N THR A 771 -2.21 -27.89 18.26
CA THR A 771 -2.52 -29.22 18.77
C THR A 771 -1.87 -30.31 17.92
N ASP A 772 -1.92 -30.16 16.59
CA ASP A 772 -1.27 -31.08 15.64
C ASP A 772 0.23 -31.20 15.90
N HIS A 773 0.91 -30.09 16.19
CA HIS A 773 2.33 -30.12 16.57
C HIS A 773 2.61 -30.88 17.86
N SER A 774 1.74 -30.80 18.87
CA SER A 774 1.89 -31.60 20.09
C SER A 774 1.67 -33.09 19.81
N PHE A 775 0.70 -33.40 18.94
CA PHE A 775 0.38 -34.75 18.51
C PHE A 775 1.56 -35.42 17.78
N GLN A 776 2.40 -34.68 17.06
CA GLN A 776 3.62 -35.25 16.45
C GLN A 776 4.58 -35.88 17.49
N PHE A 777 4.55 -35.41 18.74
CA PHE A 777 5.30 -36.00 19.85
C PHE A 777 4.56 -37.16 20.55
N GLY A 778 3.33 -37.44 20.15
CA GLY A 778 2.41 -38.34 20.86
C GLY A 778 1.76 -37.71 22.10
N ASN A 779 1.86 -36.39 22.27
CA ASN A 779 1.30 -35.67 23.41
C ASN A 779 -0.06 -35.09 23.04
N GLU A 780 -1.11 -35.51 23.75
CA GLU A 780 -2.49 -35.18 23.43
C GLU A 780 -3.28 -34.85 24.70
N LYS A 781 -4.28 -33.96 24.56
CA LYS A 781 -5.24 -33.61 25.62
C LYS A 781 -6.67 -33.69 25.07
N PRO A 782 -7.47 -34.71 25.45
CA PRO A 782 -8.83 -34.93 24.94
C PRO A 782 -9.73 -33.70 24.97
N GLU A 783 -9.61 -32.87 26.00
CA GLU A 783 -10.42 -31.66 26.18
C GLU A 783 -10.28 -30.65 25.03
N ILE A 784 -9.15 -30.64 24.33
CA ILE A 784 -8.93 -29.75 23.18
C ILE A 784 -9.78 -30.22 22.00
N TYR A 785 -9.76 -31.52 21.70
CA TYR A 785 -10.60 -32.12 20.66
C TYR A 785 -12.08 -31.97 20.97
N HIS A 786 -12.46 -32.21 22.23
CA HIS A 786 -13.83 -32.03 22.70
C HIS A 786 -14.34 -30.63 22.41
N PHE A 787 -13.50 -29.62 22.67
CA PHE A 787 -13.84 -28.23 22.39
C PHE A 787 -13.92 -27.92 20.88
N ILE A 788 -13.00 -28.42 20.06
CA ILE A 788 -13.07 -28.21 18.60
C ILE A 788 -14.42 -28.70 18.07
N HIS A 789 -14.84 -29.90 18.49
CA HIS A 789 -16.14 -30.45 18.09
C HIS A 789 -17.32 -29.69 18.68
N GLU A 790 -17.25 -29.27 19.95
CA GLU A 790 -18.25 -28.42 20.58
C GLU A 790 -18.43 -27.09 19.85
N ALA A 791 -17.34 -26.39 19.52
CA ALA A 791 -17.37 -25.08 18.88
C ALA A 791 -17.94 -25.17 17.45
N PHE A 792 -17.59 -26.22 16.71
CA PHE A 792 -18.19 -26.48 15.40
C PHE A 792 -19.66 -26.89 15.47
N ALA A 793 -20.04 -27.72 16.44
CA ALA A 793 -21.44 -28.05 16.70
C ALA A 793 -22.25 -26.79 17.08
N PHE A 794 -21.65 -25.89 17.87
CA PHE A 794 -22.20 -24.58 18.21
C PHE A 794 -22.42 -23.70 16.99
N LEU A 795 -21.41 -23.57 16.11
CA LEU A 795 -21.50 -22.80 14.86
C LEU A 795 -22.59 -23.31 13.90
N TRP A 796 -23.06 -24.54 14.10
CA TRP A 796 -24.15 -25.14 13.35
C TRP A 796 -25.50 -25.14 14.09
N SER A 797 -25.53 -24.60 15.30
CA SER A 797 -26.73 -24.48 16.13
C SER A 797 -27.40 -23.09 15.98
N PRO A 798 -28.68 -22.94 16.33
CA PRO A 798 -29.34 -21.63 16.39
C PRO A 798 -28.70 -20.63 17.35
N GLU A 799 -27.96 -21.10 18.37
CA GLU A 799 -27.28 -20.22 19.33
C GLU A 799 -26.16 -19.40 18.69
N ALA A 800 -25.54 -19.88 17.60
CA ALA A 800 -24.57 -19.11 16.83
C ALA A 800 -25.19 -17.86 16.16
N GLY A 801 -26.53 -17.76 16.11
CA GLY A 801 -27.24 -16.56 15.68
C GLY A 801 -27.17 -15.38 16.67
N LYS A 802 -26.60 -15.58 17.87
CA LYS A 802 -26.58 -14.58 18.95
C LYS A 802 -25.15 -14.10 19.22
N VAL A 803 -24.92 -12.79 19.08
CA VAL A 803 -23.59 -12.15 19.24
C VAL A 803 -22.93 -12.52 20.57
N ASP A 804 -23.62 -12.36 21.70
CA ASP A 804 -23.05 -12.63 23.03
C ASP A 804 -22.59 -14.08 23.18
N LYS A 805 -23.35 -15.04 22.62
CA LYS A 805 -22.98 -16.45 22.64
C LYS A 805 -21.77 -16.77 21.78
N VAL A 806 -21.61 -16.09 20.64
CA VAL A 806 -20.42 -16.22 19.81
C VAL A 806 -19.20 -15.63 20.55
N VAL A 807 -19.36 -14.49 21.23
CA VAL A 807 -18.30 -13.90 22.06
C VAL A 807 -17.90 -14.82 23.22
N ASP A 808 -18.87 -15.42 23.92
CA ASP A 808 -18.59 -16.42 24.97
C ASP A 808 -17.76 -17.59 24.42
N MET A 809 -18.12 -18.09 23.23
CA MET A 809 -17.40 -19.19 22.58
C MET A 809 -16.00 -18.77 22.11
N LEU A 810 -15.81 -17.53 21.67
CA LEU A 810 -14.49 -16.97 21.34
C LEU A 810 -13.58 -16.90 22.58
N MET A 811 -14.11 -16.49 23.73
CA MET A 811 -13.33 -16.48 24.98
C MET A 811 -12.96 -17.89 25.43
N LYS A 812 -13.91 -18.85 25.31
CA LYS A 812 -13.63 -20.26 25.57
C LYS A 812 -12.56 -20.81 24.61
N CYS A 813 -12.60 -20.44 23.34
CA CYS A 813 -11.56 -20.78 22.36
C CYS A 813 -10.18 -20.28 22.80
N GLY A 814 -10.08 -19.03 23.26
CA GLY A 814 -8.84 -18.48 23.80
C GLY A 814 -8.31 -19.24 25.01
N GLN A 815 -9.19 -19.66 25.93
CA GLN A 815 -8.83 -20.46 27.11
C GLN A 815 -8.33 -21.87 26.74
N VAL A 816 -9.03 -22.56 25.84
CA VAL A 816 -8.61 -23.90 25.37
C VAL A 816 -7.30 -23.80 24.58
N ASN A 817 -7.11 -22.72 23.82
CA ASN A 817 -5.85 -22.48 23.14
C ASN A 817 -4.69 -22.25 24.10
N LEU A 818 -4.90 -21.66 25.28
CA LEU A 818 -3.86 -21.60 26.31
C LEU A 818 -3.42 -23.00 26.74
N THR A 819 -4.36 -23.96 26.87
CA THR A 819 -4.05 -25.37 27.16
C THR A 819 -3.26 -26.02 26.02
N ALA A 820 -3.62 -25.76 24.77
CA ALA A 820 -2.91 -26.28 23.60
C ALA A 820 -1.48 -25.71 23.50
N LEU A 821 -1.33 -24.40 23.75
CA LEU A 821 -0.04 -23.74 23.80
C LEU A 821 0.86 -24.28 24.91
N ALA A 822 0.29 -24.54 26.11
CA ALA A 822 1.03 -25.16 27.21
C ALA A 822 1.48 -26.59 26.86
N LEU A 823 0.60 -27.39 26.25
CA LEU A 823 0.93 -28.75 25.81
C LEU A 823 2.03 -28.74 24.73
N LEU A 824 1.97 -27.80 23.79
CA LEU A 824 3.00 -27.65 22.76
C LEU A 824 4.33 -27.18 23.34
N HIS A 825 4.29 -26.27 24.31
CA HIS A 825 5.48 -25.84 25.06
C HIS A 825 6.15 -27.01 25.78
N GLU A 826 5.37 -27.82 26.50
CA GLU A 826 5.84 -29.06 27.14
C GLU A 826 6.44 -30.04 26.13
N SER A 827 5.78 -30.21 24.98
CA SER A 827 6.23 -31.10 23.91
C SER A 827 7.55 -30.64 23.29
N ASN A 828 7.68 -29.36 22.96
CA ASN A 828 8.92 -28.79 22.43
C ASN A 828 10.06 -28.88 23.45
N ASN A 829 9.77 -28.68 24.74
CA ASN A 829 10.76 -28.77 25.82
C ASN A 829 11.27 -30.20 26.09
N THR A 830 10.74 -31.22 25.42
CA THR A 830 11.37 -32.56 25.39
C THR A 830 12.79 -32.51 24.79
N TYR A 831 13.08 -31.50 23.96
CA TYR A 831 14.42 -31.19 23.46
C TYR A 831 15.27 -30.34 24.42
N GLY A 832 14.84 -30.19 25.66
CA GLY A 832 15.37 -29.29 26.67
C GLY A 832 14.74 -27.90 26.57
N ALA A 833 14.57 -27.23 27.71
CA ALA A 833 14.08 -25.85 27.72
C ALA A 833 14.97 -24.94 26.87
N GLN A 834 14.35 -23.97 26.19
CA GLN A 834 15.08 -22.98 25.40
C GLN A 834 16.16 -22.31 26.26
N SER A 835 17.38 -22.22 25.71
CA SER A 835 18.53 -21.57 26.35
C SER A 835 19.24 -20.66 25.34
N PRO A 836 19.89 -19.56 25.80
CA PRO A 836 20.54 -18.62 24.90
C PRO A 836 21.46 -19.31 23.88
N GLY A 837 21.27 -18.96 22.62
CA GLY A 837 21.93 -19.58 21.48
C GLY A 837 22.17 -18.62 20.34
N ILE A 838 23.04 -19.04 19.43
CA ILE A 838 23.35 -18.31 18.20
C ILE A 838 23.04 -19.22 17.02
N ALA A 839 22.11 -18.80 16.18
CA ALA A 839 21.90 -19.40 14.87
C ALA A 839 22.76 -18.63 13.85
N THR A 840 23.70 -19.32 13.20
CA THR A 840 24.51 -18.72 12.14
C THR A 840 23.74 -18.68 10.82
N SER A 841 23.91 -17.60 10.07
CA SER A 841 23.42 -17.44 8.69
C SER A 841 24.57 -17.33 7.70
N VAL A 842 25.58 -18.18 7.92
CA VAL A 842 26.73 -18.37 7.02
C VAL A 842 26.64 -19.75 6.38
N PRO A 843 26.83 -19.87 5.06
CA PRO A 843 26.86 -21.18 4.40
C PRO A 843 28.03 -22.04 4.89
N ARG A 844 27.78 -23.34 4.96
CA ARG A 844 28.78 -24.40 5.22
C ARG A 844 28.86 -25.31 4.00
N PRO A 845 30.07 -25.55 3.47
CA PRO A 845 30.28 -26.46 2.34
C PRO A 845 29.70 -27.86 2.59
N GLY A 846 29.13 -28.46 1.55
CA GLY A 846 28.55 -29.80 1.57
C GLY A 846 27.11 -29.87 1.06
N LYS A 847 26.59 -31.10 0.99
CA LYS A 847 25.19 -31.38 0.64
C LYS A 847 24.28 -30.79 1.69
N CYS A 848 23.09 -30.33 1.31
CA CYS A 848 22.24 -29.62 2.25
C CYS A 848 20.74 -29.84 2.05
N ILE A 849 20.00 -29.67 3.14
CA ILE A 849 18.52 -29.68 3.22
C ILE A 849 18.09 -28.39 3.91
N LEU A 850 17.03 -27.76 3.39
CA LEU A 850 16.34 -26.67 4.05
C LEU A 850 15.02 -27.16 4.62
N VAL A 851 14.77 -26.95 5.91
CA VAL A 851 13.49 -27.25 6.55
C VAL A 851 12.83 -25.93 6.94
N SER A 852 11.58 -25.76 6.54
CA SER A 852 10.76 -24.58 6.80
C SER A 852 9.40 -24.99 7.37
N GLY A 853 8.70 -24.05 8.00
CA GLY A 853 7.48 -24.28 8.75
C GLY A 853 7.71 -24.11 10.25
N HIS A 854 7.15 -25.00 11.06
CA HIS A 854 7.12 -24.86 12.52
C HIS A 854 7.47 -26.17 13.25
N ASP A 855 7.42 -27.31 12.58
CA ASP A 855 7.40 -28.60 13.25
C ASP A 855 8.80 -29.05 13.72
N LEU A 856 9.05 -28.92 15.03
CA LEU A 856 10.33 -29.30 15.64
C LEU A 856 10.55 -30.81 15.65
N LYS A 857 9.49 -31.61 15.70
CA LYS A 857 9.58 -33.06 15.66
C LYS A 857 9.99 -33.56 14.28
N MET A 858 9.39 -33.03 13.22
CA MET A 858 9.80 -33.34 11.85
C MET A 858 11.23 -32.85 11.56
N LEU A 859 11.63 -31.68 12.06
CA LEU A 859 13.02 -31.22 11.98
C LEU A 859 13.98 -32.22 12.65
N HIS A 860 13.66 -32.66 13.86
CA HIS A 860 14.43 -33.68 14.56
C HIS A 860 14.53 -34.97 13.76
N ASP A 861 13.43 -35.46 13.19
CA ASP A 861 13.43 -36.70 12.42
C ASP A 861 14.26 -36.59 11.12
N VAL A 862 14.30 -35.42 10.49
CA VAL A 862 15.21 -35.14 9.37
C VAL A 862 16.67 -35.16 9.82
N LEU A 863 16.99 -34.61 11.00
CA LEU A 863 18.34 -34.66 11.57
C LEU A 863 18.78 -36.10 11.85
N GLU A 864 17.90 -36.90 12.45
CA GLU A 864 18.15 -38.33 12.68
C GLU A 864 18.29 -39.11 11.38
N ALA A 865 17.43 -38.86 10.38
CA ALA A 865 17.53 -39.49 9.08
C ALA A 865 18.85 -39.14 8.37
N CYS A 866 19.34 -37.90 8.51
CA CYS A 866 20.66 -37.50 8.02
C CYS A 866 21.81 -38.19 8.77
N ALA A 867 21.68 -38.38 10.09
CA ALA A 867 22.65 -39.10 10.91
C ALA A 867 22.73 -40.59 10.54
N SER A 868 21.58 -41.25 10.36
CA SER A 868 21.51 -42.63 9.86
C SER A 868 22.10 -42.71 8.44
N TYR A 869 21.73 -41.79 7.55
CA TYR A 869 22.26 -41.77 6.19
C TYR A 869 23.79 -41.64 6.15
N LYS A 870 24.36 -40.79 7.03
CA LYS A 870 25.82 -40.66 7.17
C LYS A 870 26.48 -41.96 7.66
N THR A 871 25.85 -42.64 8.63
CA THR A 871 26.36 -43.93 9.14
C THR A 871 26.37 -44.99 8.03
N ASP A 872 25.31 -45.05 7.23
CA ASP A 872 25.13 -46.09 6.21
C ASP A 872 25.90 -45.81 4.92
N HIS A 873 26.05 -44.53 4.53
CA HIS A 873 26.58 -44.13 3.21
C HIS A 873 27.83 -43.25 3.27
N GLY A 874 28.27 -42.84 4.46
CA GLY A 874 29.44 -41.96 4.65
C GLY A 874 29.25 -40.50 4.22
N VAL A 875 28.05 -40.10 3.80
CA VAL A 875 27.76 -38.74 3.30
C VAL A 875 27.14 -37.88 4.40
N HIS A 876 27.78 -36.76 4.74
CA HIS A 876 27.23 -35.76 5.65
C HIS A 876 26.34 -34.76 4.90
N ILE A 877 25.15 -34.49 5.45
CA ILE A 877 24.18 -33.53 4.90
C ILE A 877 23.94 -32.44 5.94
N ASN A 878 24.17 -31.19 5.55
CA ASN A 878 23.95 -29.98 6.33
C ASN A 878 22.45 -29.62 6.34
N VAL A 879 21.84 -29.47 7.50
CA VAL A 879 20.43 -29.06 7.64
C VAL A 879 20.37 -27.59 8.06
N TYR A 880 19.61 -26.80 7.30
CA TYR A 880 19.31 -25.41 7.59
C TYR A 880 17.84 -25.25 7.94
N THR A 881 17.56 -24.31 8.82
CA THR A 881 16.19 -23.86 9.15
C THR A 881 15.83 -22.63 8.32
N HIS A 882 14.54 -22.36 8.12
CA HIS A 882 14.04 -21.13 7.51
C HIS A 882 12.76 -20.64 8.22
N GLY A 883 12.55 -19.32 8.25
CA GLY A 883 11.38 -18.69 8.84
C GLY A 883 11.15 -19.06 10.31
N GLU A 884 9.98 -19.63 10.61
CA GLU A 884 9.54 -20.00 11.96
C GLU A 884 10.30 -21.18 12.57
N LEU A 885 11.26 -21.81 11.87
CA LEU A 885 12.18 -22.78 12.48
C LEU A 885 13.48 -22.16 13.01
N LEU A 886 13.68 -20.83 12.91
CA LEU A 886 14.81 -20.15 13.58
C LEU A 886 14.95 -20.53 15.07
N PRO A 887 13.87 -20.63 15.87
CA PRO A 887 13.96 -20.96 17.30
C PRO A 887 14.49 -22.36 17.60
N ALA A 888 14.54 -23.29 16.64
CA ALA A 888 15.10 -24.62 16.84
C ALA A 888 16.54 -24.58 17.41
N HIS A 889 17.30 -23.53 17.07
CA HIS A 889 18.66 -23.28 17.57
C HIS A 889 18.72 -22.88 19.06
N GLY A 890 17.58 -22.58 19.68
CA GLY A 890 17.46 -22.33 21.12
C GLY A 890 17.31 -23.61 21.95
N TYR A 891 16.92 -24.72 21.33
CA TYR A 891 16.69 -26.01 22.02
C TYR A 891 18.00 -26.82 22.10
N PRO A 892 18.52 -27.12 23.31
CA PRO A 892 19.83 -27.75 23.48
C PRO A 892 20.01 -29.08 22.75
N ALA A 893 19.00 -29.97 22.75
CA ALA A 893 19.11 -31.26 22.11
C ALA A 893 19.16 -31.16 20.57
N LEU A 894 18.38 -30.25 19.97
CA LEU A 894 18.42 -30.01 18.52
C LEU A 894 19.75 -29.38 18.11
N ARG A 895 20.20 -28.36 18.85
CA ARG A 895 21.49 -27.67 18.62
C ARG A 895 22.70 -28.60 18.78
N ALA A 896 22.60 -29.66 19.58
CA ALA A 896 23.67 -30.64 19.73
C ALA A 896 23.91 -31.50 18.48
N SER A 897 22.94 -31.57 17.56
CA SER A 897 23.10 -32.34 16.32
C SER A 897 24.17 -31.70 15.42
N PRO A 898 25.19 -32.45 14.98
CA PRO A 898 26.22 -31.92 14.08
C PRO A 898 25.68 -31.62 12.67
N HIS A 899 24.46 -32.06 12.36
CA HIS A 899 23.79 -31.81 11.09
C HIS A 899 23.03 -30.48 11.06
N LEU A 900 22.61 -29.92 12.21
CA LEU A 900 21.93 -28.63 12.26
C LEU A 900 22.96 -27.50 12.15
N ILE A 901 23.08 -26.90 10.96
CA ILE A 901 24.18 -25.96 10.66
C ILE A 901 23.81 -24.51 10.93
N GLY A 902 22.60 -24.08 10.55
CA GLY A 902 22.27 -22.66 10.59
C GLY A 902 20.85 -22.32 10.17
N HIS A 903 20.66 -21.04 9.89
CA HIS A 903 19.41 -20.46 9.41
C HIS A 903 19.61 -19.80 8.05
N PHE A 904 18.75 -20.12 7.10
CA PHE A 904 18.78 -19.59 5.74
C PHE A 904 17.60 -18.65 5.53
N GLY A 905 17.88 -17.42 5.10
CA GLY A 905 16.85 -16.45 4.70
C GLY A 905 16.24 -15.67 5.86
N ALA A 906 15.01 -15.19 5.64
CA ALA A 906 14.25 -14.39 6.61
C ALA A 906 12.81 -14.93 6.78
N ALA A 907 11.83 -14.03 6.89
CA ALA A 907 10.42 -14.40 7.00
C ALA A 907 9.84 -14.98 5.69
N TRP A 908 8.73 -15.71 5.83
CA TRP A 908 8.17 -16.59 4.81
C TRP A 908 7.86 -15.95 3.45
N GLN A 909 7.55 -14.65 3.41
CA GLN A 909 7.19 -13.94 2.18
C GLN A 909 8.36 -13.87 1.19
N ARG A 910 9.60 -14.00 1.67
CA ARG A 910 10.80 -13.95 0.82
C ARG A 910 11.17 -15.29 0.20
N GLN A 911 10.52 -16.38 0.62
CA GLN A 911 10.85 -17.73 0.14
C GLN A 911 10.79 -17.86 -1.39
N SER A 912 9.89 -17.12 -2.06
CA SER A 912 9.73 -17.16 -3.52
C SER A 912 10.97 -16.68 -4.26
N LEU A 913 11.83 -15.94 -3.57
CA LEU A 913 13.13 -15.48 -4.04
C LEU A 913 14.22 -16.33 -3.40
N GLU A 914 14.23 -16.46 -2.07
CA GLU A 914 15.31 -17.13 -1.32
C GLU A 914 15.47 -18.62 -1.67
N PHE A 915 14.39 -19.37 -1.87
CA PHE A 915 14.48 -20.81 -2.12
C PHE A 915 15.19 -21.15 -3.43
N ALA A 916 15.10 -20.28 -4.44
CA ALA A 916 15.82 -20.46 -5.70
C ALA A 916 17.35 -20.47 -5.50
N HIS A 917 17.85 -19.79 -4.46
CA HIS A 917 19.27 -19.66 -4.13
C HIS A 917 19.78 -20.73 -3.15
N PHE A 918 18.89 -21.53 -2.55
CA PHE A 918 19.32 -22.66 -1.74
C PHE A 918 19.72 -23.83 -2.67
N PRO A 919 20.91 -24.43 -2.59
CA PRO A 919 21.35 -25.43 -3.59
C PRO A 919 20.90 -26.87 -3.31
N GLY A 920 20.22 -27.11 -2.18
CA GLY A 920 19.77 -28.42 -1.70
C GLY A 920 18.28 -28.69 -1.87
N SER A 921 17.79 -29.79 -1.30
CA SER A 921 16.34 -30.05 -1.23
C SER A 921 15.67 -29.25 -0.11
N ILE A 922 14.36 -29.01 -0.25
CA ILE A 922 13.59 -28.14 0.64
C ILE A 922 12.37 -28.92 1.14
N LEU A 923 12.13 -28.91 2.45
CA LEU A 923 10.95 -29.49 3.10
C LEU A 923 10.10 -28.41 3.74
N MET A 924 8.82 -28.35 3.36
CA MET A 924 7.80 -27.53 4.00
C MET A 924 6.97 -28.39 4.94
N THR A 925 7.19 -28.22 6.25
CA THR A 925 6.47 -28.95 7.31
C THR A 925 5.10 -28.34 7.61
N THR A 926 4.97 -27.01 7.50
CA THR A 926 3.73 -26.26 7.70
C THR A 926 3.69 -25.01 6.81
N ASN A 927 2.70 -24.13 7.04
CA ASN A 927 2.70 -22.80 6.45
C ASN A 927 3.94 -21.98 6.89
N CYS A 928 4.38 -21.01 6.09
CA CYS A 928 3.73 -20.52 4.88
C CYS A 928 4.45 -21.01 3.63
N LEU A 929 3.75 -21.78 2.78
CA LEU A 929 4.17 -22.09 1.41
C LEU A 929 3.48 -21.13 0.44
N THR A 930 4.27 -20.33 -0.28
CA THR A 930 3.80 -19.55 -1.45
C THR A 930 3.93 -20.37 -2.73
N GLN A 931 3.36 -19.87 -3.83
CA GLN A 931 3.50 -20.50 -5.15
C GLN A 931 4.94 -20.92 -5.45
N PRO A 932 5.23 -22.24 -5.54
CA PRO A 932 6.55 -22.74 -5.91
C PRO A 932 6.97 -22.23 -7.27
N LYS A 933 8.23 -21.82 -7.39
CA LYS A 933 8.82 -21.34 -8.65
C LYS A 933 9.57 -22.47 -9.36
N THR A 934 9.68 -22.37 -10.68
CA THR A 934 10.28 -23.40 -11.54
C THR A 934 11.71 -23.75 -11.15
N GLU A 935 12.46 -22.78 -10.61
CA GLU A 935 13.86 -22.85 -10.21
C GLU A 935 14.13 -23.81 -9.03
N TYR A 936 13.09 -24.13 -8.25
CA TYR A 936 13.23 -25.02 -7.08
C TYR A 936 12.09 -26.03 -6.92
N LYS A 937 11.07 -26.00 -7.79
CA LYS A 937 9.90 -26.91 -7.72
C LYS A 937 10.32 -28.38 -7.67
N ASP A 938 11.34 -28.76 -8.44
CA ASP A 938 11.81 -30.15 -8.60
C ASP A 938 12.53 -30.72 -7.37
N ARG A 939 12.88 -29.86 -6.41
CA ARG A 939 13.58 -30.19 -5.16
C ARG A 939 12.85 -29.74 -3.90
N LEU A 940 11.58 -29.32 -4.05
CA LEU A 940 10.67 -28.98 -2.97
C LEU A 940 9.81 -30.20 -2.60
N PHE A 941 9.59 -30.39 -1.31
CA PHE A 941 8.75 -31.42 -0.73
C PHE A 941 7.80 -30.80 0.29
N THR A 942 6.62 -31.39 0.43
CA THR A 942 5.62 -31.02 1.46
C THR A 942 5.43 -32.17 2.43
N ALA A 943 5.02 -31.90 3.67
CA ALA A 943 4.64 -32.90 4.66
C ALA A 943 3.42 -32.42 5.48
N GLY A 944 2.79 -33.33 6.21
CA GLY A 944 1.64 -33.06 7.09
C GLY A 944 0.48 -32.37 6.36
N ALA A 945 0.00 -31.26 6.93
CA ALA A 945 -1.13 -30.52 6.37
C ALA A 945 -0.80 -29.81 5.03
N VAL A 946 0.50 -29.58 4.73
CA VAL A 946 0.95 -28.78 3.57
C VAL A 946 0.73 -29.53 2.26
N GLY A 947 0.25 -28.84 1.24
CA GLY A 947 0.09 -29.44 -0.09
C GLY A 947 0.13 -28.43 -1.22
N TRP A 948 0.68 -28.85 -2.35
CA TRP A 948 0.65 -28.09 -3.59
C TRP A 948 0.67 -29.05 -4.77
N GLN A 949 -0.10 -28.71 -5.81
CA GLN A 949 -0.21 -29.57 -7.00
C GLN A 949 1.17 -29.82 -7.67
N ASP A 950 1.46 -31.09 -7.92
CA ASP A 950 2.73 -31.59 -8.46
C ASP A 950 3.97 -31.33 -7.60
N ILE A 951 3.80 -31.05 -6.30
CA ILE A 951 4.90 -31.14 -5.34
C ILE A 951 4.81 -32.48 -4.61
N PRO A 952 5.88 -33.29 -4.58
CA PRO A 952 5.88 -34.53 -3.81
C PRO A 952 5.53 -34.29 -2.34
N HIS A 953 4.59 -35.10 -1.83
CA HIS A 953 4.20 -35.13 -0.42
C HIS A 953 4.91 -36.29 0.27
N LEU A 954 5.54 -36.02 1.41
CA LEU A 954 6.20 -37.02 2.24
C LEU A 954 5.25 -37.44 3.35
N GLU A 955 5.05 -38.75 3.47
CA GLU A 955 4.39 -39.36 4.62
C GLU A 955 5.31 -39.33 5.84
N ASP A 956 4.72 -39.41 7.04
CA ASP A 956 5.46 -39.34 8.29
C ASP A 956 6.57 -40.39 8.37
N GLY A 957 7.77 -39.94 8.71
CA GLY A 957 8.97 -40.79 8.80
C GLY A 957 9.61 -41.20 7.46
N GLN A 958 9.05 -40.82 6.32
CA GLN A 958 9.53 -41.25 4.99
C GLN A 958 10.40 -40.19 4.29
N TYR A 959 11.61 -39.94 4.83
CA TYR A 959 12.52 -38.90 4.32
C TYR A 959 13.48 -39.35 3.21
N ALA A 960 13.44 -40.61 2.77
CA ALA A 960 14.36 -41.13 1.76
C ALA A 960 14.36 -40.31 0.44
N PRO A 961 13.22 -39.88 -0.13
CA PRO A 961 13.20 -39.03 -1.33
C PRO A 961 13.88 -37.67 -1.13
N LEU A 962 13.69 -37.06 0.05
CA LEU A 962 14.29 -35.78 0.43
C LEU A 962 15.82 -35.89 0.50
N LEU A 963 16.32 -36.95 1.15
CA LEU A 963 17.75 -37.25 1.28
C LEU A 963 18.39 -37.51 -0.09
N ALA A 964 17.76 -38.35 -0.91
CA ALA A 964 18.25 -38.66 -2.25
C ALA A 964 18.39 -37.40 -3.11
N LYS A 965 17.39 -36.50 -3.06
CA LYS A 965 17.45 -35.21 -3.76
C LYS A 965 18.53 -34.28 -3.21
N ALA A 966 18.74 -34.25 -1.88
CA ALA A 966 19.81 -33.46 -1.25
C ALA A 966 21.21 -33.90 -1.69
N VAL A 967 21.44 -35.22 -1.76
CA VAL A 967 22.72 -35.81 -2.17
C VAL A 967 23.01 -35.58 -3.64
N ALA A 968 21.97 -35.66 -4.49
CA ALA A 968 22.08 -35.37 -5.92
C ALA A 968 22.30 -33.86 -6.22
N GLY A 969 21.85 -32.98 -5.33
CA GLY A 969 22.05 -31.52 -5.46
C GLY A 969 23.52 -31.11 -5.36
N VAL A 970 23.85 -29.91 -5.86
CA VAL A 970 25.24 -29.42 -5.86
C VAL A 970 25.74 -29.21 -4.42
N GLY A 971 24.89 -28.66 -3.55
CA GLY A 971 25.25 -28.23 -2.20
C GLY A 971 25.98 -26.89 -2.19
N PHE A 972 26.43 -26.46 -1.02
CA PHE A 972 27.31 -25.30 -0.89
C PHE A 972 28.78 -25.71 -1.08
N THR A 973 29.60 -24.78 -1.55
CA THR A 973 31.03 -24.94 -1.83
C THR A 973 31.87 -24.03 -0.93
N ASP A 974 33.19 -24.23 -0.89
CA ASP A 974 34.11 -23.34 -0.16
C ASP A 974 34.12 -21.89 -0.69
N ALA A 975 33.62 -21.66 -1.90
CA ALA A 975 33.48 -20.33 -2.49
C ALA A 975 32.23 -19.58 -1.96
N ASP A 976 31.27 -20.30 -1.39
CA ASP A 976 30.02 -19.73 -0.87
C ASP A 976 30.25 -19.16 0.54
N LEU A 977 30.87 -17.99 0.61
CA LEU A 977 31.19 -17.32 1.87
C LEU A 977 29.98 -16.64 2.55
N LYS A 978 28.90 -16.43 1.79
CA LYS A 978 27.64 -15.81 2.23
C LYS A 978 26.50 -16.30 1.34
N PHE A 979 25.27 -16.30 1.86
CA PHE A 979 24.11 -16.61 1.01
C PHE A 979 23.96 -15.56 -0.09
N ASN A 980 23.67 -16.00 -1.31
CA ASN A 980 23.71 -15.16 -2.52
C ASN A 980 22.33 -14.72 -3.03
N TYR A 981 21.29 -14.83 -2.19
CA TYR A 981 19.98 -14.29 -2.54
C TYR A 981 19.97 -12.75 -2.52
N PRO A 982 19.19 -12.08 -3.38
CA PRO A 982 19.04 -10.63 -3.38
C PRO A 982 18.72 -10.06 -1.99
N ALA A 983 19.34 -8.94 -1.62
CA ALA A 983 19.10 -8.28 -0.33
C ALA A 983 17.65 -7.81 -0.19
N ASN A 984 17.13 -7.72 1.03
CA ASN A 984 15.88 -7.02 1.30
C ASN A 984 16.17 -5.52 1.47
N PRO A 985 15.60 -4.63 0.65
CA PRO A 985 15.79 -3.18 0.84
C PRO A 985 15.17 -2.64 2.14
N PHE A 986 14.28 -3.39 2.80
CA PHE A 986 13.54 -2.93 3.98
C PHE A 986 14.03 -3.53 5.31
N VAL A 987 14.77 -4.64 5.28
CA VAL A 987 15.16 -5.41 6.47
C VAL A 987 16.53 -6.05 6.25
N ASN A 988 17.51 -5.79 7.11
CA ASN A 988 18.82 -6.43 6.95
C ASN A 988 18.79 -7.88 7.46
N THR A 989 19.51 -8.78 6.77
CA THR A 989 19.88 -10.06 7.36
C THR A 989 21.16 -9.90 8.18
N VAL A 990 21.31 -10.69 9.24
CA VAL A 990 22.52 -10.73 10.06
C VAL A 990 23.20 -12.08 9.95
N GLU A 991 24.51 -12.11 10.16
CA GLU A 991 25.27 -13.37 10.16
C GLU A 991 24.95 -14.26 11.37
N LYS A 992 24.43 -13.66 12.45
CA LYS A 992 24.17 -14.33 13.73
C LYS A 992 22.86 -13.83 14.32
N TYR A 993 21.89 -14.73 14.47
CA TYR A 993 20.65 -14.46 15.20
C TYR A 993 20.78 -14.99 16.63
N HIS A 994 20.43 -14.13 17.60
CA HIS A 994 20.34 -14.51 19.00
C HIS A 994 18.95 -15.10 19.29
N VAL A 995 18.92 -16.31 19.83
CA VAL A 995 17.69 -17.10 20.08
C VAL A 995 17.70 -17.72 21.47
N GLY A 996 16.59 -18.33 21.88
CA GLY A 996 16.55 -19.18 23.06
C GLY A 996 16.21 -18.46 24.36
N TRP A 997 15.47 -17.35 24.29
CA TRP A 997 15.01 -16.59 25.45
C TRP A 997 13.58 -16.95 25.85
N GLY A 998 13.23 -18.24 25.85
CA GLY A 998 11.92 -18.73 26.31
C GLY A 998 11.66 -18.46 27.81
N SER A 999 10.45 -18.79 28.28
CA SER A 999 10.00 -18.47 29.65
C SER A 999 10.94 -18.93 30.74
N GLU A 1000 11.47 -20.16 30.67
CA GLU A 1000 12.35 -20.74 31.68
C GLU A 1000 13.66 -19.96 31.82
N THR A 1001 14.20 -19.49 30.69
CA THR A 1001 15.42 -18.68 30.67
C THR A 1001 15.16 -17.29 31.23
N VAL A 1002 14.09 -16.62 30.80
CA VAL A 1002 13.76 -15.25 31.26
C VAL A 1002 13.36 -15.24 32.74
N ILE A 1003 12.51 -16.17 33.16
CA ILE A 1003 12.11 -16.32 34.57
C ILE A 1003 13.30 -16.78 35.43
N GLY A 1004 14.19 -17.63 34.91
CA GLY A 1004 15.44 -17.97 35.57
C GLY A 1004 16.35 -16.76 35.84
N ALA A 1005 16.25 -15.72 35.00
CA ALA A 1005 16.92 -14.43 35.18
C ALA A 1005 16.08 -13.38 35.95
N ALA A 1006 14.94 -13.76 36.54
CA ALA A 1006 13.98 -12.81 37.12
C ALA A 1006 14.58 -11.93 38.22
N ALA A 1007 15.47 -12.46 39.07
CA ALA A 1007 16.12 -11.65 40.11
C ALA A 1007 16.91 -10.48 39.50
N THR A 1008 17.66 -10.74 38.43
CA THR A 1008 18.41 -9.73 37.68
C THR A 1008 17.49 -8.75 36.96
N VAL A 1009 16.42 -9.25 36.32
CA VAL A 1009 15.44 -8.40 35.61
C VAL A 1009 14.69 -7.47 36.59
N LEU A 1010 14.26 -7.98 37.74
CA LEU A 1010 13.56 -7.20 38.78
C LEU A 1010 14.49 -6.16 39.43
N GLN A 1011 15.75 -6.53 39.66
CA GLN A 1011 16.76 -5.59 40.13
C GLN A 1011 16.97 -4.47 39.09
N ALA A 1012 17.08 -4.81 37.81
CA ALA A 1012 17.22 -3.83 36.73
C ALA A 1012 15.99 -2.91 36.56
N VAL A 1013 14.77 -3.39 36.85
CA VAL A 1013 13.59 -2.52 36.97
C VAL A 1013 13.73 -1.56 38.16
N THR A 1014 14.15 -2.07 39.32
CA THR A 1014 14.33 -1.28 40.55
C THR A 1014 15.40 -0.20 40.38
N ASP A 1015 16.49 -0.53 39.69
CA ASP A 1015 17.62 0.37 39.43
C ASP A 1015 17.33 1.36 38.28
N GLY A 1016 16.17 1.27 37.63
CA GLY A 1016 15.77 2.15 36.53
C GLY A 1016 16.43 1.83 35.18
N HIS A 1017 17.15 0.72 35.08
CA HIS A 1017 17.70 0.21 33.81
C HIS A 1017 16.61 -0.33 32.87
N ILE A 1018 15.48 -0.79 33.42
CA ILE A 1018 14.28 -1.16 32.66
C ILE A 1018 13.12 -0.26 33.06
N SER A 1019 12.64 0.52 32.09
CA SER A 1019 11.48 1.39 32.24
C SER A 1019 10.16 0.73 31.80
N ARG A 1020 10.20 -0.12 30.77
CA ARG A 1020 9.02 -0.78 30.20
C ARG A 1020 9.40 -1.97 29.32
N PHE A 1021 8.54 -2.98 29.31
CA PHE A 1021 8.58 -4.11 28.40
C PHE A 1021 7.65 -3.87 27.20
N TYR A 1022 8.07 -4.30 26.01
CA TYR A 1022 7.29 -4.23 24.80
C TYR A 1022 7.22 -5.60 24.15
N VAL A 1023 6.02 -6.17 24.01
CA VAL A 1023 5.81 -7.35 23.17
C VAL A 1023 5.57 -6.86 21.75
N ILE A 1024 6.57 -7.02 20.88
CA ILE A 1024 6.50 -6.63 19.46
C ILE A 1024 6.75 -7.88 18.64
N GLY A 1025 5.74 -8.36 17.92
CA GLY A 1025 5.88 -9.59 17.14
C GLY A 1025 4.55 -10.20 16.76
N GLY A 1026 4.56 -11.49 16.42
CA GLY A 1026 3.45 -12.22 15.83
C GLY A 1026 3.81 -12.67 14.42
N CYS A 1027 2.95 -12.39 13.44
CA CYS A 1027 3.15 -12.87 12.06
C CYS A 1027 3.49 -11.74 11.08
N ASP A 1028 4.57 -11.93 10.32
CA ASP A 1028 4.99 -11.03 9.26
C ASP A 1028 4.22 -11.26 7.95
N GLY A 1029 4.38 -10.36 6.99
CA GLY A 1029 3.82 -10.44 5.64
C GLY A 1029 4.58 -9.58 4.64
N TYR A 1030 4.05 -9.45 3.42
CA TYR A 1030 4.70 -8.61 2.40
C TYR A 1030 4.84 -7.15 2.85
N GLU A 1031 5.83 -6.49 2.24
CA GLU A 1031 6.26 -5.11 2.50
C GLU A 1031 5.14 -4.08 2.29
N GLY A 1032 5.24 -2.93 2.97
CA GLY A 1032 4.21 -1.88 3.03
C GLY A 1032 4.22 -1.20 4.41
N GLU A 1033 3.05 -1.04 5.03
CA GLU A 1033 2.88 -0.47 6.39
C GLU A 1033 3.59 -1.25 7.53
N ARG A 1034 4.27 -2.36 7.22
CA ARG A 1034 4.99 -3.19 8.21
C ARG A 1034 6.36 -2.64 8.61
N SER A 1035 6.89 -1.61 7.93
CA SER A 1035 8.07 -0.88 8.44
C SER A 1035 7.82 -0.29 9.82
N TYR A 1036 6.55 0.01 10.14
CA TYR A 1036 6.09 0.45 11.45
C TYR A 1036 6.72 -0.33 12.62
N TYR A 1037 6.84 -1.65 12.54
CA TYR A 1037 7.40 -2.45 13.65
C TYR A 1037 8.91 -2.22 13.83
N THR A 1038 9.63 -2.06 12.72
CA THR A 1038 11.05 -1.70 12.73
C THR A 1038 11.25 -0.29 13.28
N ASP A 1039 10.43 0.65 12.82
CA ASP A 1039 10.49 2.05 13.22
C ASP A 1039 10.11 2.23 14.69
N LEU A 1040 9.09 1.50 15.14
CA LEU A 1040 8.68 1.44 16.54
C LEU A 1040 9.84 0.96 17.42
N ALA A 1041 10.45 -0.18 17.09
CA ALA A 1041 11.54 -0.75 17.89
C ALA A 1041 12.77 0.16 17.95
N LYS A 1042 13.12 0.83 16.85
CA LYS A 1042 14.21 1.82 16.79
C LYS A 1042 13.92 3.06 17.64
N ALA A 1043 12.66 3.48 17.72
CA ALA A 1043 12.24 4.67 18.46
C ALA A 1043 12.07 4.44 19.97
N LEU A 1044 12.16 3.19 20.45
CA LEU A 1044 12.03 2.88 21.87
C LEU A 1044 13.20 3.44 22.70
N PRO A 1045 12.95 3.98 23.91
CA PRO A 1045 14.01 4.44 24.82
C PRO A 1045 15.02 3.34 25.15
N ASP A 1046 16.26 3.71 25.47
CA ASP A 1046 17.33 2.76 25.82
C ASP A 1046 17.08 1.92 27.07
N THR A 1047 16.09 2.32 27.87
CA THR A 1047 15.60 1.59 29.04
C THR A 1047 14.45 0.63 28.69
N SER A 1048 14.22 0.33 27.40
CA SER A 1048 13.14 -0.56 26.96
C SER A 1048 13.64 -1.97 26.70
N VAL A 1049 12.87 -2.98 27.11
CA VAL A 1049 13.12 -4.39 26.77
C VAL A 1049 12.05 -4.86 25.80
N VAL A 1050 12.45 -5.40 24.65
CA VAL A 1050 11.56 -5.92 23.62
C VAL A 1050 11.52 -7.44 23.69
N LEU A 1051 10.32 -7.99 23.82
CA LEU A 1051 10.03 -9.42 23.74
C LEU A 1051 9.40 -9.69 22.36
N THR A 1052 10.03 -10.54 21.54
CA THR A 1052 9.51 -10.87 20.21
C THR A 1052 9.14 -12.35 20.10
N VAL A 1053 8.10 -12.62 19.33
CA VAL A 1053 7.57 -13.97 19.04
C VAL A 1053 7.22 -14.07 17.56
N GLY A 1054 7.33 -15.27 17.00
CA GLY A 1054 6.93 -15.56 15.62
C GLY A 1054 7.73 -14.81 14.55
N CYS A 1055 7.39 -15.01 13.29
CA CYS A 1055 8.10 -14.44 12.15
C CYS A 1055 8.07 -12.90 12.07
N GLY A 1056 7.18 -12.23 12.82
CA GLY A 1056 7.25 -10.78 13.03
C GLY A 1056 8.62 -10.31 13.53
N LYS A 1057 9.37 -11.19 14.23
CA LYS A 1057 10.74 -10.93 14.70
C LYS A 1057 11.70 -10.48 13.60
N PHE A 1058 11.52 -10.92 12.35
CA PHE A 1058 12.44 -10.57 11.28
C PHE A 1058 12.46 -9.07 10.99
N ARG A 1059 11.42 -8.34 11.41
CA ARG A 1059 11.38 -6.87 11.35
C ARG A 1059 12.34 -6.19 12.31
N ILE A 1060 12.81 -6.86 13.36
CA ILE A 1060 13.54 -6.24 14.47
C ILE A 1060 14.77 -7.01 14.94
N ASN A 1061 14.90 -8.31 14.65
CA ASN A 1061 15.99 -9.17 15.12
C ASN A 1061 17.37 -8.85 14.51
N HIS A 1062 17.43 -7.97 13.51
CA HIS A 1062 18.66 -7.43 12.94
C HIS A 1062 19.12 -6.14 13.65
N LEU A 1063 18.31 -5.57 14.55
CA LEU A 1063 18.63 -4.37 15.29
C LEU A 1063 19.53 -4.72 16.48
N ASP A 1064 20.61 -3.96 16.65
CA ASP A 1064 21.40 -3.98 17.88
C ASP A 1064 20.78 -3.02 18.89
N MET A 1065 20.11 -3.59 19.90
CA MET A 1065 19.50 -2.84 21.00
C MET A 1065 20.38 -2.81 22.26
N GLY A 1066 21.58 -3.39 22.23
CA GLY A 1066 22.46 -3.51 23.39
C GLY A 1066 21.92 -4.42 24.50
N THR A 1067 22.45 -4.24 25.72
CA THR A 1067 22.12 -5.04 26.90
C THR A 1067 21.40 -4.22 27.97
N ILE A 1068 20.75 -4.93 28.91
CA ILE A 1068 20.10 -4.33 30.09
C ILE A 1068 21.20 -3.91 31.07
N GLY A 1069 21.57 -2.62 31.05
CA GLY A 1069 22.71 -2.12 31.82
C GLY A 1069 23.97 -2.96 31.59
N ASP A 1070 24.69 -3.27 32.67
CA ASP A 1070 25.91 -4.09 32.64
C ASP A 1070 25.64 -5.60 32.84
N THR A 1071 24.38 -6.05 32.79
CA THR A 1071 24.01 -7.45 33.08
C THR A 1071 24.42 -8.45 32.00
N GLY A 1072 24.72 -7.96 30.79
CA GLY A 1072 24.97 -8.80 29.62
C GLY A 1072 23.72 -9.43 29.00
N ILE A 1073 22.53 -9.21 29.57
CA ILE A 1073 21.26 -9.70 29.01
C ILE A 1073 20.84 -8.78 27.86
N PRO A 1074 20.57 -9.28 26.64
CA PRO A 1074 20.12 -8.46 25.51
C PRO A 1074 18.81 -7.74 25.80
N ARG A 1075 18.64 -6.54 25.23
CA ARG A 1075 17.37 -5.81 25.31
C ARG A 1075 16.31 -6.33 24.34
N LEU A 1076 16.72 -7.05 23.29
CA LEU A 1076 15.82 -7.74 22.37
C LEU A 1076 15.86 -9.25 22.64
N LEU A 1077 14.77 -9.78 23.16
CA LEU A 1077 14.63 -11.18 23.59
C LEU A 1077 13.71 -11.93 22.62
N ASP A 1078 14.28 -12.82 21.81
CA ASP A 1078 13.52 -13.74 20.97
C ASP A 1078 13.02 -14.93 21.78
N LEU A 1079 11.71 -14.92 22.06
CA LEU A 1079 11.04 -15.95 22.84
C LEU A 1079 10.77 -17.22 22.04
N GLY A 1080 10.83 -17.15 20.70
CA GLY A 1080 10.66 -18.29 19.82
C GLY A 1080 9.58 -18.11 18.75
N GLN A 1081 8.88 -19.18 18.41
CA GLN A 1081 7.85 -19.26 17.38
C GLN A 1081 6.59 -18.49 17.79
N CYS A 1082 5.59 -18.42 16.91
CA CYS A 1082 4.30 -17.79 17.26
C CYS A 1082 3.60 -18.50 18.45
N ASN A 1083 3.76 -19.82 18.63
CA ASN A 1083 3.29 -20.57 19.81
C ASN A 1083 4.02 -20.17 21.11
N ASP A 1084 5.25 -19.67 21.03
CA ASP A 1084 5.97 -19.17 22.20
C ASP A 1084 5.44 -17.83 22.71
N SER A 1085 4.32 -17.33 22.14
CA SER A 1085 3.43 -16.40 22.84
C SER A 1085 2.98 -16.94 24.21
N TYR A 1086 2.97 -18.26 24.41
CA TYR A 1086 2.86 -18.88 25.74
C TYR A 1086 3.94 -18.37 26.70
N SER A 1087 5.21 -18.37 26.26
CA SER A 1087 6.33 -17.87 27.06
C SER A 1087 6.12 -16.40 27.42
N ALA A 1088 5.64 -15.57 26.48
CA ALA A 1088 5.33 -14.16 26.75
C ALA A 1088 4.27 -14.00 27.86
N VAL A 1089 3.21 -14.82 27.81
CA VAL A 1089 2.16 -14.83 28.84
C VAL A 1089 2.72 -15.27 30.19
N GLN A 1090 3.52 -16.34 30.24
CA GLN A 1090 4.14 -16.81 31.49
C GLN A 1090 5.07 -15.76 32.10
N ILE A 1091 5.87 -15.08 31.28
CA ILE A 1091 6.75 -14.00 31.72
C ILE A 1091 5.92 -12.84 32.30
N ALA A 1092 4.85 -12.41 31.62
CA ALA A 1092 3.98 -11.35 32.11
C ALA A 1092 3.31 -11.73 33.45
N LEU A 1093 2.80 -12.96 33.59
CA LEU A 1093 2.21 -13.43 34.84
C LEU A 1093 3.24 -13.48 35.98
N ALA A 1094 4.44 -13.97 35.71
CA ALA A 1094 5.53 -14.03 36.69
C ALA A 1094 5.96 -12.63 37.15
N LEU A 1095 6.08 -11.67 36.22
CA LEU A 1095 6.40 -10.28 36.52
C LEU A 1095 5.30 -9.61 37.35
N ALA A 1096 4.02 -9.83 36.99
CA ALA A 1096 2.88 -9.29 37.75
C ALA A 1096 2.86 -9.81 39.19
N GLN A 1097 3.12 -11.11 39.38
CA GLN A 1097 3.23 -11.72 40.70
C GLN A 1097 4.41 -11.13 41.49
N ALA A 1098 5.57 -10.98 40.87
CA ALA A 1098 6.76 -10.42 41.53
C ALA A 1098 6.60 -8.96 41.94
N LEU A 1099 5.91 -8.15 41.11
CA LEU A 1099 5.62 -6.74 41.37
C LEU A 1099 4.32 -6.52 42.19
N GLN A 1100 3.63 -7.59 42.56
CA GLN A 1100 2.38 -7.56 43.34
C GLN A 1100 1.28 -6.68 42.71
N CYS A 1101 1.13 -6.75 41.38
CA CYS A 1101 0.13 -5.99 40.62
C CYS A 1101 -0.68 -6.88 39.66
N GLY A 1102 -1.72 -6.33 39.03
CA GLY A 1102 -2.39 -7.01 37.92
C GLY A 1102 -1.53 -7.00 36.65
N VAL A 1103 -1.79 -7.94 35.73
CA VAL A 1103 -1.06 -8.01 34.44
C VAL A 1103 -1.22 -6.73 33.63
N ASN A 1104 -2.38 -6.09 33.69
CA ASN A 1104 -2.65 -4.82 32.99
C ASN A 1104 -2.02 -3.59 33.67
N ASP A 1105 -1.51 -3.75 34.90
CA ASP A 1105 -0.83 -2.69 35.64
C ASP A 1105 0.70 -2.73 35.44
N LEU A 1106 1.20 -3.77 34.76
CA LEU A 1106 2.61 -3.88 34.43
C LEU A 1106 3.03 -2.73 33.50
N PRO A 1107 4.31 -2.31 33.57
CA PRO A 1107 4.91 -1.50 32.53
C PRO A 1107 5.17 -2.39 31.31
N LEU A 1108 4.09 -2.80 30.64
CA LEU A 1108 4.07 -3.70 29.50
C LEU A 1108 3.16 -3.09 28.42
N SER A 1109 3.65 -3.09 27.19
CA SER A 1109 2.83 -2.73 26.03
C SER A 1109 2.90 -3.82 24.97
N ILE A 1110 1.76 -4.12 24.35
CA ILE A 1110 1.62 -5.23 23.42
C ILE A 1110 1.24 -4.68 22.05
N VAL A 1111 2.11 -4.93 21.07
CA VAL A 1111 1.96 -4.49 19.68
C VAL A 1111 2.08 -5.72 18.78
N LEU A 1112 0.93 -6.28 18.41
CA LEU A 1112 0.82 -7.51 17.64
C LEU A 1112 0.77 -7.22 16.14
N SER A 1113 1.81 -7.71 15.46
CA SER A 1113 1.74 -7.98 14.03
C SER A 1113 0.94 -9.25 13.78
N TRP A 1114 -0.05 -9.19 12.90
CA TRP A 1114 -0.82 -10.38 12.52
C TRP A 1114 -0.83 -10.56 11.00
N PHE A 1115 -1.06 -11.80 10.60
CA PHE A 1115 -1.22 -12.17 9.20
C PHE A 1115 -2.24 -13.30 9.03
N GLU A 1116 -2.09 -14.40 9.78
CA GLU A 1116 -2.92 -15.58 9.60
C GLU A 1116 -3.56 -16.07 10.92
N GLN A 1117 -4.11 -17.28 10.91
CA GLN A 1117 -5.08 -17.75 11.90
C GLN A 1117 -4.44 -18.16 13.23
N LYS A 1118 -3.15 -18.52 13.27
CA LYS A 1118 -2.42 -18.74 14.52
C LYS A 1118 -2.31 -17.44 15.32
N ALA A 1119 -2.07 -16.31 14.65
CA ALA A 1119 -2.13 -15.00 15.30
C ALA A 1119 -3.53 -14.65 15.83
N VAL A 1120 -4.60 -15.07 15.13
CA VAL A 1120 -5.99 -14.85 15.59
C VAL A 1120 -6.26 -15.60 16.89
N VAL A 1121 -5.86 -16.87 17.00
CA VAL A 1121 -6.11 -17.65 18.23
C VAL A 1121 -5.23 -17.17 19.39
N VAL A 1122 -4.01 -16.69 19.13
CA VAL A 1122 -3.17 -16.03 20.14
C VAL A 1122 -3.85 -14.75 20.66
N LEU A 1123 -4.40 -13.91 19.77
CA LEU A 1123 -5.19 -12.75 20.20
C LEU A 1123 -6.37 -13.18 21.08
N LEU A 1124 -7.11 -14.23 20.70
CA LEU A 1124 -8.20 -14.76 21.53
C LEU A 1124 -7.74 -15.23 22.91
N THR A 1125 -6.56 -15.86 23.01
CA THR A 1125 -5.96 -16.24 24.29
C THR A 1125 -5.65 -15.01 25.15
N LEU A 1126 -5.09 -13.94 24.58
CA LEU A 1126 -4.81 -12.72 25.33
C LEU A 1126 -6.11 -12.06 25.82
N LEU A 1127 -7.13 -11.98 24.96
CA LEU A 1127 -8.43 -11.42 25.33
C LEU A 1127 -9.14 -12.27 26.40
N SER A 1128 -9.04 -13.60 26.33
CA SER A 1128 -9.67 -14.49 27.33
C SER A 1128 -9.00 -14.43 28.71
N LEU A 1129 -7.72 -14.03 28.75
CA LEU A 1129 -6.98 -13.72 29.98
C LEU A 1129 -7.31 -12.32 30.54
N GLY A 1130 -8.15 -11.54 29.86
CA GLY A 1130 -8.49 -10.18 30.26
C GLY A 1130 -7.36 -9.17 30.05
N ILE A 1131 -6.39 -9.49 29.18
CA ILE A 1131 -5.32 -8.56 28.82
C ILE A 1131 -5.92 -7.44 27.97
N ARG A 1132 -5.56 -6.20 28.32
CA ARG A 1132 -6.06 -4.97 27.69
C ARG A 1132 -4.94 -4.23 26.97
N ASN A 1133 -5.31 -3.17 26.26
CA ASN A 1133 -4.39 -2.22 25.63
C ASN A 1133 -3.49 -2.86 24.54
N ILE A 1134 -4.04 -3.83 23.82
CA ILE A 1134 -3.35 -4.51 22.71
C ILE A 1134 -3.51 -3.66 21.45
N ARG A 1135 -2.40 -3.32 20.80
CA ARG A 1135 -2.41 -2.77 19.43
C ARG A 1135 -2.26 -3.89 18.41
N VAL A 1136 -3.11 -3.91 17.38
CA VAL A 1136 -3.07 -4.88 16.28
C VAL A 1136 -2.83 -4.19 14.95
N GLY A 1137 -1.99 -4.78 14.10
CA GLY A 1137 -1.69 -4.21 12.79
C GLY A 1137 -1.02 -5.17 11.79
N PRO A 1138 -0.62 -4.68 10.60
CA PRO A 1138 -0.67 -3.27 10.18
C PRO A 1138 -2.09 -2.75 9.94
N THR A 1139 -3.01 -3.64 9.56
CA THR A 1139 -4.44 -3.34 9.39
C THR A 1139 -5.27 -4.12 10.38
N VAL A 1140 -6.47 -3.63 10.71
CA VAL A 1140 -7.46 -4.40 11.48
C VAL A 1140 -7.97 -5.57 10.62
N PRO A 1141 -8.17 -6.78 11.18
CA PRO A 1141 -8.77 -7.89 10.44
C PRO A 1141 -10.07 -7.54 9.74
N ALA A 1142 -10.17 -7.85 8.44
CA ALA A 1142 -11.33 -7.54 7.61
C ALA A 1142 -12.65 -8.18 8.12
N PHE A 1143 -12.55 -9.31 8.81
CA PHE A 1143 -13.69 -9.98 9.45
C PHE A 1143 -14.12 -9.30 10.76
N LEU A 1144 -13.36 -8.35 11.31
CA LEU A 1144 -13.77 -7.49 12.41
C LEU A 1144 -14.36 -6.19 11.84
N ARG A 1145 -15.67 -6.21 11.58
CA ARG A 1145 -16.40 -4.99 11.18
C ARG A 1145 -16.24 -3.89 12.24
N PRO A 1146 -16.32 -2.61 11.88
CA PRO A 1146 -16.15 -1.48 12.81
C PRO A 1146 -17.01 -1.60 14.08
N SER A 1147 -18.27 -2.05 13.95
CA SER A 1147 -19.16 -2.30 15.08
C SER A 1147 -18.64 -3.34 16.07
N ILE A 1148 -18.03 -4.42 15.57
CA ILE A 1148 -17.40 -5.45 16.41
C ILE A 1148 -16.06 -5.00 16.96
N PHE A 1149 -15.25 -4.33 16.15
CA PHE A 1149 -14.00 -3.76 16.61
C PHE A 1149 -14.23 -2.77 17.75
N LYS A 1150 -15.31 -1.97 17.67
CA LYS A 1150 -15.78 -1.11 18.76
C LYS A 1150 -16.14 -1.91 20.01
N VAL A 1151 -16.87 -3.02 19.91
CA VAL A 1151 -17.17 -3.88 21.08
C VAL A 1151 -15.90 -4.41 21.73
N LEU A 1152 -14.92 -4.87 20.93
CA LEU A 1152 -13.63 -5.35 21.44
C LEU A 1152 -12.80 -4.19 22.03
N HIS A 1153 -12.89 -2.99 21.46
CA HIS A 1153 -12.29 -1.78 21.99
C HIS A 1153 -12.90 -1.38 23.34
N GLU A 1154 -14.23 -1.35 23.47
CA GLU A 1154 -14.90 -1.01 24.74
C GLU A 1154 -14.57 -2.02 25.84
N LYS A 1155 -14.56 -3.32 25.52
CA LYS A 1155 -14.33 -4.38 26.50
C LYS A 1155 -12.86 -4.56 26.89
N PHE A 1156 -11.97 -4.52 25.90
CA PHE A 1156 -10.55 -4.87 26.09
C PHE A 1156 -9.58 -3.72 25.79
N ASN A 1157 -10.07 -2.56 25.35
CA ASN A 1157 -9.23 -1.49 24.80
C ASN A 1157 -8.31 -2.00 23.68
N LEU A 1158 -8.84 -2.88 22.80
CA LEU A 1158 -8.17 -3.30 21.58
C LEU A 1158 -8.04 -2.09 20.64
N MET A 1159 -6.85 -1.83 20.13
CA MET A 1159 -6.55 -0.66 19.29
C MET A 1159 -5.91 -1.09 17.97
N ALA A 1160 -6.11 -0.31 16.92
CA ALA A 1160 -5.26 -0.41 15.73
C ALA A 1160 -3.93 0.29 16.00
N ILE A 1161 -2.86 -0.07 15.28
CA ILE A 1161 -1.65 0.75 15.26
C ILE A 1161 -1.94 2.13 14.66
N GLY A 1162 -1.25 3.16 15.14
CA GLY A 1162 -1.30 4.50 14.60
C GLY A 1162 -0.41 4.69 13.37
N ALA A 1163 -0.56 5.83 12.72
CA ALA A 1163 0.30 6.23 11.60
C ALA A 1163 1.66 6.80 12.03
N ASP A 1164 1.83 7.11 13.32
CA ASP A 1164 3.05 7.69 13.90
C ASP A 1164 3.49 6.86 15.12
N VAL A 1165 4.67 6.23 15.00
CA VAL A 1165 5.28 5.40 16.05
C VAL A 1165 5.56 6.19 17.32
N HIS A 1166 5.93 7.48 17.23
CA HIS A 1166 6.23 8.30 18.40
C HIS A 1166 4.97 8.63 19.19
N GLN A 1167 3.86 8.88 18.50
CA GLN A 1167 2.57 9.08 19.15
C GLN A 1167 2.12 7.78 19.84
N ASP A 1168 2.29 6.63 19.20
CA ASP A 1168 1.96 5.35 19.82
C ASP A 1168 2.85 5.03 21.03
N ILE A 1169 4.16 5.33 20.97
CA ILE A 1169 5.06 5.26 22.14
C ILE A 1169 4.56 6.19 23.24
N ALA A 1170 4.22 7.44 22.92
CA ALA A 1170 3.72 8.39 23.91
C ALA A 1170 2.41 7.91 24.57
N ASN A 1171 1.50 7.31 23.79
CA ASN A 1171 0.25 6.74 24.28
C ASN A 1171 0.49 5.53 25.20
N MET A 1172 1.33 4.58 24.76
CA MET A 1172 1.77 3.44 25.56
C MET A 1172 2.45 3.87 26.86
N VAL A 1173 3.23 4.95 26.81
CA VAL A 1173 3.90 5.53 27.99
C VAL A 1173 2.93 6.22 28.92
N GLY A 1174 1.98 6.99 28.38
CA GLY A 1174 0.97 7.74 29.10
C GLY A 1174 -0.16 6.89 29.70
N GLY A 1175 -0.13 5.57 29.48
CA GLY A 1175 -1.05 4.60 30.05
C GLY A 1175 -2.34 4.38 29.27
N ASP A 1176 -2.34 4.66 27.96
CA ASP A 1176 -3.48 4.39 27.04
C ASP A 1176 -4.83 4.78 27.64
N LYS A 1177 -4.91 5.99 28.23
CA LYS A 1177 -6.10 6.47 28.92
C LYS A 1177 -7.30 6.44 27.96
N THR A 1178 -8.31 5.67 28.31
CA THR A 1178 -9.60 5.68 27.62
C THR A 1178 -10.10 7.13 27.62
N PRO A 1179 -10.49 7.71 26.47
CA PRO A 1179 -11.20 8.99 26.49
C PRO A 1179 -12.42 8.78 27.39
N THR A 1180 -12.50 9.51 28.50
CA THR A 1180 -13.72 9.54 29.31
C THR A 1180 -14.86 10.02 28.41
N ALA A 1181 -15.92 9.21 28.37
CA ALA A 1181 -17.09 9.31 27.49
C ALA A 1181 -17.72 10.71 27.41
#